data_AF-A0A0V1J880-F1
#
_entry.id   AF-A0A0V1J880-F1
#
_cell.length_a   1.000
_cell.length_b   1.000
_cell.length_c   1.000
_cell.angle_alpha   90.00
_cell.angle_beta   90.00
_cell.angle_gamma   90.00
#
_symmetry.space_group_name_H-M   'P 1'
#
loop_
_entity.id
_entity.type
_entity.pdbx_description
1 polymer ?
#
loop_
_entity_poly.entity_id
_entity_poly.type
_entity_poly.pdbx_seq_one_letter_code
_entity_poly.pdbx_strand_id
1 'polypeptide(L)'
;MCFDLHPSIFWMKLSRAMKIFPRLKISEFILRRRQYVFCSVVLFGMFLLLRYYFFYPSESSLNDGKCSVVFEHIMQRFKADADIYDAIIVYADEITDVEPIWLPYTGNGYITVDVSEKGKMYIRGLTDEFLDTGFRPIVDVTLQNQYKSMLEAYIIHFKDGKVVKLQCYDVGNQCVQVVTTYFVHRTRPSVFIQHISISNPTDTTVILHLHRYEDTLQRFVKSRIESQSQVSAFQYIGSANGKVGMSVILSDFAKLLYVSSKKVEQLLIPSFIARYTVSEDMDKDQLKSDAINTALKVSNLAFNISSLMMFFTKISKAFYAVTALDDYSIIEEHTQAWNQLWNSGLSISYSKAPNGLNGDMINGTMYYILCHYELQSDNSVEFSSRPSHCYSSHSTLLPSKLWAKMNSVSTILLINSLWSYTLVEHGCGNLLLEGATGVVQALLLSFGALKHTTHHLEFDQQPQDLHRDFFFRNIYFTKSTYVNIRIMVNDENRAVMYASVNRTSPAGKELFACDAGCLDPPIELSSSSTLIPVKRTVPATPILYVTDQREHIERLKMSIHVREVANAPAHEHHIIALHKHGHRLGGLPPAFWFSLGVLLILFHLFLIKLIYNEYKSDRKPYPSWRYKINFIALEIFDALCFETSEAADKFILSGQLSTNNENLYDILGVSRDASLKQIKRAFVDLSKKYHPDVNKGDRTCSNRYVKIVEAYSVLSKPESRRKYDSELNAQNYSHENSERPSNKNYQSSYSYSWYSWNPNLNSFYYYARHSTNQAKPNDDAADVNVRVIRLVFFLTIFSFVLQFIQHHIQRLKHIRNMEIVDQFNADSEFYQRTLTAEQNMKRIFGSEE
;
A
#
# COMPACT_ATOMS: atom_id res chain seq x y z
N MET A 1 -19.36 19.26 -4.61
CA MET A 1 -19.86 20.65 -4.73
C MET A 1 -18.71 21.52 -5.17
N CYS A 2 -18.93 22.33 -6.21
CA CYS A 2 -17.93 23.14 -6.91
C CYS A 2 -17.41 24.32 -6.09
N PHE A 3 -16.17 24.75 -6.35
CA PHE A 3 -15.74 26.14 -6.18
C PHE A 3 -14.85 26.53 -7.36
N ASP A 4 -15.46 27.27 -8.30
CA ASP A 4 -14.77 28.19 -9.21
C ASP A 4 -14.60 29.53 -8.49
N LEU A 5 -13.43 30.17 -8.61
CA LEU A 5 -13.26 31.59 -8.34
C LEU A 5 -12.24 32.22 -9.30
N HIS A 6 -12.64 33.38 -9.82
CA HIS A 6 -12.22 34.03 -11.07
C HIS A 6 -10.95 34.92 -10.93
N PRO A 7 -10.14 35.15 -11.99
CA PRO A 7 -8.76 35.69 -11.91
C PRO A 7 -8.61 37.22 -11.81
N SER A 8 -9.70 37.98 -11.65
CA SER A 8 -9.68 39.45 -11.84
C SER A 8 -9.26 40.28 -10.62
N ILE A 9 -9.21 39.69 -9.42
CA ILE A 9 -8.86 40.40 -8.17
C ILE A 9 -7.34 40.47 -7.95
N PHE A 10 -6.58 39.52 -8.52
CA PHE A 10 -5.13 39.42 -8.35
C PHE A 10 -4.39 40.56 -9.06
N TRP A 11 -4.77 40.89 -10.29
CA TRP A 11 -4.14 41.94 -11.08
C TRP A 11 -4.41 43.36 -10.56
N MET A 12 -5.56 43.59 -9.92
CA MET A 12 -5.90 44.90 -9.36
C MET A 12 -5.18 45.20 -8.03
N LYS A 13 -4.87 44.16 -7.23
CA LYS A 13 -4.11 44.29 -5.98
C LYS A 13 -2.59 44.45 -6.21
N LEU A 14 -2.05 43.84 -7.28
CA LEU A 14 -0.64 43.99 -7.66
C LEU A 14 -0.30 45.43 -8.14
N SER A 15 -1.25 46.08 -8.81
CA SER A 15 -1.13 47.49 -9.25
C SER A 15 -1.10 48.50 -8.08
N ARG A 16 -1.81 48.22 -6.97
CA ARG A 16 -1.82 49.08 -5.78
C ARG A 16 -0.59 48.87 -4.89
N ALA A 17 -0.03 47.66 -4.83
CA ALA A 17 1.19 47.36 -4.07
C ALA A 17 2.45 48.03 -4.67
N MET A 18 2.47 48.28 -5.99
CA MET A 18 3.62 48.93 -6.66
C MET A 18 3.68 50.46 -6.48
N LYS A 19 2.66 51.11 -5.90
CA LYS A 19 2.61 52.58 -5.70
C LYS A 19 3.16 53.08 -4.36
N ILE A 20 3.68 52.20 -3.49
CA ILE A 20 4.25 52.56 -2.17
C ILE A 20 5.79 52.75 -2.21
N PHE A 21 6.42 52.65 -3.37
CA PHE A 21 7.86 52.92 -3.52
C PHE A 21 8.12 54.33 -4.09
N PRO A 22 8.11 55.37 -3.25
CA PRO A 22 9.08 56.44 -3.44
C PRO A 22 9.66 56.88 -2.10
N ARG A 23 10.86 56.36 -1.76
CA ARG A 23 11.91 56.95 -0.90
C ARG A 23 12.90 55.92 -0.35
N LEU A 24 13.24 54.90 -1.13
CA LEU A 24 14.46 54.11 -0.91
C LEU A 24 15.45 54.48 -2.01
N LYS A 25 16.55 55.15 -1.65
CA LYS A 25 17.71 55.34 -2.54
C LYS A 25 18.37 53.98 -2.78
N ILE A 26 17.77 53.20 -3.66
CA ILE A 26 18.18 51.84 -4.07
C ILE A 26 19.57 51.84 -4.73
N SER A 27 20.05 52.99 -5.21
CA SER A 27 21.38 53.12 -5.81
C SER A 27 22.52 52.78 -4.85
N GLU A 28 22.44 53.14 -3.56
CA GLU A 28 23.52 52.86 -2.60
C GLU A 28 23.48 51.44 -2.01
N PHE A 29 22.29 50.80 -1.99
CA PHE A 29 22.12 49.43 -1.48
C PHE A 29 22.60 48.37 -2.49
N ILE A 30 22.43 48.63 -3.79
CA ILE A 30 22.83 47.71 -4.87
C ILE A 30 24.35 47.71 -5.12
N LEU A 31 25.06 48.78 -4.77
CA LEU A 31 26.50 48.93 -5.09
C LEU A 31 27.44 48.14 -4.15
N ARG A 32 27.03 47.77 -2.92
CA ARG A 32 27.94 47.16 -1.93
C ARG A 32 27.93 45.64 -1.82
N ARG A 33 26.98 44.92 -2.43
CA ARG A 33 26.84 43.46 -2.27
C ARG A 33 26.41 42.73 -3.56
N ARG A 34 26.97 43.12 -4.70
CA ARG A 34 26.71 42.50 -6.02
C ARG A 34 26.92 40.98 -6.04
N GLN A 35 27.89 40.46 -5.29
CA GLN A 35 28.20 39.02 -5.27
C GLN A 35 27.11 38.16 -4.64
N TYR A 36 26.45 38.62 -3.58
CA TYR A 36 25.40 37.84 -2.92
C TYR A 36 24.10 37.83 -3.69
N VAL A 37 23.70 38.97 -4.28
CA VAL A 37 22.51 39.05 -5.14
C VAL A 37 22.71 38.22 -6.41
N PHE A 38 23.90 38.27 -7.02
CA PHE A 38 24.23 37.45 -8.18
C PHE A 38 24.22 35.95 -7.85
N CYS A 39 24.85 35.52 -6.75
CA CYS A 39 24.81 34.11 -6.33
C CYS A 39 23.39 33.63 -6.02
N SER A 40 22.55 34.44 -5.38
CA SER A 40 21.15 34.07 -5.11
C SER A 40 20.33 33.92 -6.38
N VAL A 41 20.51 34.80 -7.36
CA VAL A 41 19.81 34.73 -8.66
C VAL A 41 20.31 33.54 -9.49
N VAL A 42 21.61 33.26 -9.49
CA VAL A 42 22.18 32.10 -10.18
C VAL A 42 21.72 30.80 -9.54
N LEU A 43 21.76 30.69 -8.20
CA LEU A 43 21.28 29.48 -7.50
C LEU A 43 19.78 29.26 -7.70
N PHE A 44 18.97 30.32 -7.71
CA PHE A 44 17.54 30.23 -7.97
C PHE A 44 17.25 29.84 -9.43
N GLY A 45 18.01 30.40 -10.39
CA GLY A 45 17.93 30.02 -11.80
C GLY A 45 18.36 28.57 -12.05
N MET A 46 19.42 28.12 -11.38
CA MET A 46 19.91 26.74 -11.47
C MET A 46 18.93 25.75 -10.82
N PHE A 47 18.28 26.14 -9.73
CA PHE A 47 17.20 25.36 -9.10
C PHE A 47 15.98 25.24 -10.02
N LEU A 48 15.59 26.31 -10.72
CA LEU A 48 14.50 26.27 -11.70
C LEU A 48 14.86 25.42 -12.93
N LEU A 49 16.10 25.49 -13.42
CA LEU A 49 16.58 24.65 -14.52
C LEU A 49 16.67 23.18 -14.11
N LEU A 50 17.17 22.86 -12.92
CA LEU A 50 17.19 21.50 -12.39
C LEU A 50 15.77 20.97 -12.16
N ARG A 51 14.84 21.81 -11.69
CA ARG A 51 13.42 21.43 -11.58
C ARG A 51 12.82 21.14 -12.96
N TYR A 52 13.13 21.94 -13.97
CA TYR A 52 12.69 21.71 -15.34
C TYR A 52 13.28 20.41 -15.92
N TYR A 53 14.56 20.13 -15.65
CA TYR A 53 15.24 18.93 -16.18
C TYR A 53 14.90 17.62 -15.45
N PHE A 54 14.62 17.66 -14.13
CA PHE A 54 14.36 16.46 -13.34
C PHE A 54 12.88 16.17 -13.08
N PHE A 55 12.00 17.17 -13.10
CA PHE A 55 10.59 17.00 -12.69
C PHE A 55 9.57 17.20 -13.81
N TYR A 56 9.98 17.61 -15.01
CA TYR A 56 9.13 17.45 -16.18
C TYR A 56 9.51 16.12 -16.85
N PRO A 57 8.67 15.07 -16.76
CA PRO A 57 8.78 14.00 -17.73
C PRO A 57 8.66 14.66 -19.10
N SER A 58 9.58 14.34 -20.02
CA SER A 58 9.36 14.68 -21.42
C SER A 58 8.09 13.97 -21.83
N GLU A 59 6.96 14.69 -21.85
CA GLU A 59 5.83 14.32 -22.69
C GLU A 59 6.38 14.30 -24.11
N SER A 60 6.82 13.13 -24.53
CA SER A 60 7.15 12.85 -25.91
C SER A 60 5.85 12.99 -26.69
N SER A 61 5.67 14.21 -27.20
CA SER A 61 4.89 14.59 -28.37
C SER A 61 3.89 13.55 -28.85
N LEU A 62 2.63 13.77 -28.48
CA LEU A 62 1.42 13.04 -28.85
C LEU A 62 1.06 13.13 -30.35
N ASN A 63 2.03 13.23 -31.27
CA ASN A 63 1.77 13.49 -32.70
C ASN A 63 2.72 12.80 -33.70
N ASP A 64 3.46 11.76 -33.31
CA ASP A 64 4.20 10.94 -34.28
C ASP A 64 3.49 9.59 -34.46
N GLY A 65 3.08 9.25 -35.68
CA GLY A 65 2.46 7.97 -36.07
C GLY A 65 3.37 6.73 -35.94
N LYS A 66 4.28 6.72 -34.97
CA LYS A 66 5.21 5.64 -34.67
C LYS A 66 4.47 4.49 -33.98
N CYS A 67 4.87 3.27 -34.29
CA CYS A 67 4.23 2.05 -33.82
C CYS A 67 4.22 1.92 -32.27
N SER A 68 5.14 2.58 -31.57
CA SER A 68 5.15 2.69 -30.11
C SER A 68 3.93 3.43 -29.54
N VAL A 69 3.45 4.50 -30.18
CA VAL A 69 2.28 5.26 -29.72
C VAL A 69 1.02 4.43 -29.84
N VAL A 70 0.89 3.72 -30.96
CA VAL A 70 -0.24 2.82 -31.24
C VAL A 70 -0.25 1.65 -30.25
N PHE A 71 0.91 1.05 -30.02
CA PHE A 71 1.08 -0.01 -29.04
C PHE A 71 0.70 0.45 -27.63
N GLU A 72 1.22 1.60 -27.18
CA GLU A 72 0.87 2.18 -25.87
C GLU A 72 -0.61 2.55 -25.76
N HIS A 73 -1.25 3.03 -26.83
CA HIS A 73 -2.68 3.35 -26.83
C HIS A 73 -3.55 2.09 -26.64
N ILE A 74 -3.21 0.99 -27.31
CA ILE A 74 -3.89 -0.30 -27.10
C ILE A 74 -3.63 -0.79 -25.67
N MET A 75 -2.37 -0.70 -25.22
CA MET A 75 -1.97 -1.11 -23.88
C MET A 75 -2.68 -0.32 -22.77
N GLN A 76 -2.99 0.96 -23.00
CA GLN A 76 -3.68 1.80 -22.02
C GLN A 76 -5.03 1.21 -21.58
N ARG A 77 -5.74 0.50 -22.48
CA ARG A 77 -6.99 -0.19 -22.14
C ARG A 77 -6.74 -1.28 -21.10
N PHE A 78 -5.73 -2.11 -21.34
CA PHE A 78 -5.34 -3.20 -20.43
C PHE A 78 -4.64 -2.71 -19.17
N LYS A 79 -3.98 -1.54 -19.19
CA LYS A 79 -3.40 -0.92 -17.98
C LYS A 79 -4.49 -0.58 -16.97
N ALA A 80 -5.65 -0.09 -17.42
CA ALA A 80 -6.77 0.17 -16.53
C ALA A 80 -7.26 -1.11 -15.83
N ASP A 81 -7.32 -2.23 -16.55
CA ASP A 81 -7.70 -3.54 -15.98
C ASP A 81 -6.60 -4.08 -15.06
N ALA A 82 -5.33 -3.85 -15.39
CA ALA A 82 -4.19 -4.23 -14.55
C ALA A 82 -4.12 -3.42 -13.24
N ASP A 83 -4.46 -2.14 -13.27
CA ASP A 83 -4.49 -1.26 -12.10
C ASP A 83 -5.52 -1.72 -11.06
N ILE A 84 -6.59 -2.40 -11.48
CA ILE A 84 -7.61 -3.00 -10.62
C ILE A 84 -7.41 -4.51 -10.39
N TYR A 85 -6.29 -5.08 -10.86
CA TYR A 85 -5.93 -6.50 -10.75
C TYR A 85 -6.85 -7.48 -11.49
N ASP A 86 -7.56 -7.04 -12.53
CA ASP A 86 -8.37 -7.92 -13.39
C ASP A 86 -7.53 -8.55 -14.52
N ALA A 87 -6.34 -7.98 -14.80
CA ALA A 87 -5.39 -8.47 -15.78
C ALA A 87 -3.92 -8.26 -15.35
N ILE A 88 -3.00 -8.95 -16.02
CA ILE A 88 -1.56 -8.71 -15.92
C ILE A 88 -0.97 -8.58 -17.31
N ILE A 89 -0.04 -7.64 -17.47
CA ILE A 89 0.72 -7.40 -18.71
C ILE A 89 2.12 -7.98 -18.51
N VAL A 90 2.58 -8.76 -19.49
CA VAL A 90 3.93 -9.33 -19.56
C VAL A 90 4.56 -8.88 -20.87
N TYR A 91 5.63 -8.11 -20.80
CA TYR A 91 6.32 -7.64 -22.00
C TYR A 91 7.26 -8.72 -22.53
N ALA A 92 7.42 -8.82 -23.86
CA ALA A 92 8.28 -9.85 -24.45
C ALA A 92 9.76 -9.71 -23.99
N ASP A 93 10.26 -8.48 -23.84
CA ASP A 93 11.62 -8.20 -23.37
C ASP A 93 11.85 -8.68 -21.92
N GLU A 94 10.79 -8.71 -21.10
CA GLU A 94 10.88 -9.25 -19.73
C GLU A 94 11.12 -10.76 -19.77
N ILE A 95 10.62 -11.49 -20.76
CA ILE A 95 10.80 -12.94 -20.90
C ILE A 95 12.27 -13.29 -21.20
N THR A 96 13.01 -12.39 -21.85
CA THR A 96 14.40 -12.64 -22.27
C THR A 96 15.45 -12.26 -21.23
N ASP A 97 15.18 -11.28 -20.35
CA ASP A 97 16.19 -10.73 -19.43
C ASP A 97 15.95 -11.04 -17.94
N VAL A 98 14.71 -11.34 -17.52
CA VAL A 98 14.32 -11.62 -16.13
C VAL A 98 13.36 -12.81 -16.11
N GLU A 99 13.45 -13.75 -15.17
CA GLU A 99 12.42 -14.80 -15.11
C GLU A 99 11.04 -14.16 -14.89
N PRO A 100 10.11 -14.24 -15.88
CA PRO A 100 8.84 -13.54 -15.80
C PRO A 100 8.03 -14.11 -14.64
N ILE A 101 7.36 -13.25 -13.88
CA ILE A 101 6.58 -13.70 -12.71
C ILE A 101 5.37 -14.57 -13.14
N TRP A 102 4.87 -14.35 -14.36
CA TRP A 102 3.63 -14.94 -14.88
C TRP A 102 3.84 -15.53 -16.27
N LEU A 103 3.49 -16.81 -16.43
CA LEU A 103 3.50 -17.52 -17.71
C LEU A 103 2.14 -17.33 -18.42
N PRO A 104 2.09 -16.86 -19.68
CA PRO A 104 0.84 -16.82 -20.46
C PRO A 104 0.20 -18.21 -20.54
N TYR A 105 -0.94 -18.39 -19.87
CA TYR A 105 -1.55 -19.70 -19.63
C TYR A 105 -3.06 -19.61 -19.60
N THR A 106 -3.75 -20.61 -20.15
CA THR A 106 -5.22 -20.71 -20.11
C THR A 106 -5.66 -22.15 -19.95
N GLY A 107 -6.86 -22.36 -19.39
CA GLY A 107 -7.39 -23.69 -19.15
C GLY A 107 -8.80 -23.68 -18.56
N ASN A 108 -9.41 -24.86 -18.54
CA ASN A 108 -10.79 -25.06 -18.10
C ASN A 108 -10.97 -26.31 -17.21
N GLY A 109 -9.89 -26.88 -16.71
CA GLY A 109 -9.88 -28.11 -15.92
C GLY A 109 -9.88 -29.42 -16.69
N TYR A 110 -10.23 -29.40 -17.98
CA TYR A 110 -10.10 -30.55 -18.87
C TYR A 110 -8.80 -30.46 -19.68
N ILE A 111 -8.53 -29.27 -20.22
CA ILE A 111 -7.35 -28.93 -21.02
C ILE A 111 -6.72 -27.68 -20.44
N THR A 112 -5.40 -27.64 -20.48
CA THR A 112 -4.63 -26.42 -20.23
C THR A 112 -3.60 -26.22 -21.33
N VAL A 113 -3.32 -24.96 -21.64
CA VAL A 113 -2.42 -24.56 -22.72
C VAL A 113 -1.48 -23.48 -22.22
N ASP A 114 -0.18 -23.75 -22.36
CA ASP A 114 0.87 -22.75 -22.29
C ASP A 114 0.89 -21.99 -23.62
N VAL A 115 0.69 -20.68 -23.56
CA VAL A 115 0.53 -19.77 -24.71
C VAL A 115 1.87 -19.12 -25.13
N SER A 116 2.94 -19.38 -24.38
CA SER A 116 4.29 -18.94 -24.75
C SER A 116 4.77 -19.55 -26.09
N GLU A 117 5.94 -19.14 -26.59
CA GLU A 117 6.50 -19.50 -27.91
C GLU A 117 6.39 -20.98 -28.28
N LYS A 118 6.44 -21.88 -27.28
CA LYS A 118 6.42 -23.33 -27.48
C LYS A 118 5.02 -23.93 -27.47
N GLY A 119 3.98 -23.23 -27.00
CA GLY A 119 2.59 -23.58 -27.23
C GLY A 119 2.16 -24.96 -26.75
N LYS A 120 2.56 -25.41 -25.55
CA LYS A 120 2.30 -26.79 -25.10
C LYS A 120 0.88 -27.00 -24.59
N MET A 121 0.24 -28.09 -25.02
CA MET A 121 -1.06 -28.51 -24.49
C MET A 121 -0.92 -29.66 -23.50
N TYR A 122 -1.65 -29.56 -22.40
CA TYR A 122 -1.77 -30.57 -21.37
C TYR A 122 -3.23 -31.00 -21.24
N ILE A 123 -3.44 -32.27 -20.91
CA ILE A 123 -4.78 -32.83 -20.70
C ILE A 123 -4.85 -33.51 -19.34
N ARG A 124 -6.01 -33.40 -18.68
CA ARG A 124 -6.23 -34.09 -17.41
C ARG A 124 -6.19 -35.61 -17.61
N GLY A 125 -5.41 -36.32 -16.80
CA GLY A 125 -5.27 -37.76 -16.79
C GLY A 125 -6.41 -38.47 -16.04
N LEU A 126 -6.30 -39.79 -15.89
CA LEU A 126 -7.24 -40.60 -15.09
C LEU A 126 -6.96 -40.52 -13.59
N THR A 127 -5.70 -40.28 -13.23
CA THR A 127 -5.17 -40.10 -11.86
C THR A 127 -5.27 -38.64 -11.39
N ASP A 128 -6.07 -37.83 -12.08
CA ASP A 128 -6.27 -36.40 -11.81
C ASP A 128 -5.07 -35.47 -12.04
N GLU A 129 -3.94 -35.99 -12.54
CA GLU A 129 -2.76 -35.22 -12.93
C GLU A 129 -2.87 -34.64 -14.35
N PHE A 130 -2.23 -33.50 -14.62
CA PHE A 130 -2.13 -32.96 -15.98
C PHE A 130 -0.92 -33.52 -16.72
N LEU A 131 -1.16 -34.06 -17.91
CA LEU A 131 -0.16 -34.75 -18.71
C LEU A 131 0.25 -33.93 -19.94
N ASP A 132 1.55 -33.79 -20.20
CA ASP A 132 2.06 -33.19 -21.45
C ASP A 132 1.68 -34.10 -22.61
N THR A 133 0.89 -33.56 -23.54
CA THR A 133 0.39 -34.33 -24.70
C THR A 133 1.40 -34.38 -25.85
N GLY A 134 2.46 -33.55 -25.80
CA GLY A 134 3.36 -33.30 -26.92
C GLY A 134 2.74 -32.52 -28.08
N PHE A 135 1.43 -32.23 -28.04
CA PHE A 135 0.73 -31.48 -29.05
C PHE A 135 0.85 -29.97 -28.83
N ARG A 136 1.00 -29.22 -29.92
CA ARG A 136 1.10 -27.75 -29.90
C ARG A 136 0.04 -27.14 -30.83
N PRO A 137 -1.07 -26.62 -30.28
CA PRO A 137 -2.21 -26.17 -31.10
C PRO A 137 -1.99 -24.81 -31.77
N ILE A 138 -1.07 -24.00 -31.23
CA ILE A 138 -0.91 -22.58 -31.59
C ILE A 138 -0.50 -22.43 -33.06
N VAL A 139 -1.21 -21.56 -33.75
CA VAL A 139 -0.87 -21.09 -35.09
C VAL A 139 -0.10 -19.78 -34.93
N ASP A 140 1.19 -19.78 -35.23
CA ASP A 140 1.99 -18.56 -35.16
C ASP A 140 1.73 -17.69 -36.40
N VAL A 141 1.73 -16.38 -36.19
CA VAL A 141 1.42 -15.38 -37.21
C VAL A 141 2.62 -14.47 -37.38
N THR A 142 3.23 -14.50 -38.57
CA THR A 142 4.45 -13.74 -38.86
C THR A 142 4.26 -12.88 -40.10
N LEU A 143 4.68 -11.62 -40.03
CA LEU A 143 4.63 -10.71 -41.16
C LEU A 143 5.79 -11.01 -42.13
N GLN A 144 5.50 -11.24 -43.42
CA GLN A 144 6.53 -11.50 -44.44
C GLN A 144 7.20 -10.23 -44.95
N ASN A 145 6.48 -9.11 -44.99
CA ASN A 145 7.00 -7.83 -45.47
C ASN A 145 8.17 -7.35 -44.60
N GLN A 146 9.10 -6.56 -45.18
CA GLN A 146 10.14 -5.91 -44.39
C GLN A 146 9.52 -4.90 -43.41
N TYR A 147 9.80 -5.08 -42.13
CA TYR A 147 9.45 -4.15 -41.05
C TYR A 147 10.71 -3.69 -40.33
N LYS A 148 10.68 -2.49 -39.73
CA LYS A 148 11.84 -1.91 -39.04
C LYS A 148 12.01 -2.46 -37.63
N SER A 149 10.90 -2.59 -36.92
CA SER A 149 10.85 -3.04 -35.53
C SER A 149 9.50 -3.69 -35.24
N MET A 150 9.46 -4.53 -34.22
CA MET A 150 8.26 -5.19 -33.74
C MET A 150 8.19 -5.04 -32.23
N LEU A 151 7.01 -4.68 -31.71
CA LEU A 151 6.70 -4.67 -30.28
C LEU A 151 5.76 -5.83 -29.97
N GLU A 152 6.00 -6.50 -28.85
CA GLU A 152 5.20 -7.64 -28.40
C GLU A 152 4.92 -7.61 -26.90
N ALA A 153 3.70 -7.95 -26.52
CA ALA A 153 3.31 -8.18 -25.14
C ALA A 153 2.18 -9.22 -25.03
N TYR A 154 2.13 -9.88 -23.88
CA TYR A 154 1.07 -10.77 -23.48
C TYR A 154 0.22 -10.11 -22.39
N ILE A 155 -1.10 -10.19 -22.51
CA ILE A 155 -2.05 -9.75 -21.51
C ILE A 155 -2.82 -10.97 -21.03
N ILE A 156 -2.70 -11.29 -19.74
CA ILE A 156 -3.44 -12.38 -19.11
C ILE A 156 -4.62 -11.73 -18.40
N HIS A 157 -5.82 -11.90 -18.94
CA HIS A 157 -7.04 -11.30 -18.39
C HIS A 157 -7.78 -12.33 -17.55
N PHE A 158 -7.64 -12.23 -16.22
CA PHE A 158 -8.13 -13.22 -15.26
C PHE A 158 -9.66 -13.33 -15.27
N LYS A 159 -10.32 -12.16 -15.28
CA LYS A 159 -11.77 -12.07 -15.21
C LYS A 159 -12.48 -12.60 -16.46
N ASP A 160 -11.86 -12.41 -17.62
CA ASP A 160 -12.39 -12.85 -18.91
C ASP A 160 -11.99 -14.28 -19.27
N GLY A 161 -10.95 -14.83 -18.63
CA GLY A 161 -10.47 -16.18 -18.91
C GLY A 161 -9.54 -16.30 -20.12
N LYS A 162 -8.99 -15.19 -20.61
CA LYS A 162 -8.32 -15.08 -21.91
C LYS A 162 -6.88 -14.64 -21.78
N VAL A 163 -6.06 -15.05 -22.74
CA VAL A 163 -4.72 -14.52 -22.95
C VAL A 163 -4.68 -13.79 -24.29
N VAL A 164 -4.19 -12.55 -24.33
CA VAL A 164 -4.07 -11.75 -25.55
C VAL A 164 -2.59 -11.53 -25.85
N LYS A 165 -2.13 -11.96 -27.02
CA LYS A 165 -0.83 -11.60 -27.58
C LYS A 165 -1.02 -10.42 -28.52
N LEU A 166 -0.41 -9.30 -28.18
CA LEU A 166 -0.41 -8.08 -28.98
C LEU A 166 0.94 -7.95 -29.69
N GLN A 167 0.91 -7.90 -31.02
CA GLN A 167 2.09 -7.66 -31.85
C GLN A 167 1.85 -6.43 -32.73
N CYS A 168 2.85 -5.55 -32.80
CA CYS A 168 2.79 -4.30 -33.55
C CYS A 168 4.04 -4.17 -34.43
N TYR A 169 3.87 -4.22 -35.75
CA TYR A 169 4.93 -4.18 -36.75
C TYR A 169 5.05 -2.79 -37.38
N ASP A 170 6.23 -2.18 -37.34
CA ASP A 170 6.52 -0.91 -38.03
C ASP A 170 6.83 -1.16 -39.51
N VAL A 171 5.82 -0.92 -40.35
CA VAL A 171 5.90 -1.04 -41.81
C VAL A 171 5.80 0.37 -42.40
N GLY A 172 6.95 0.94 -42.79
CA GLY A 172 6.98 2.24 -43.46
C GLY A 172 6.44 3.41 -42.61
N ASN A 173 6.66 3.41 -41.28
CA ASN A 173 6.14 4.43 -40.36
C ASN A 173 4.61 4.38 -40.19
N GLN A 174 4.00 3.24 -40.51
CA GLN A 174 2.63 2.86 -40.18
C GLN A 174 2.67 1.54 -39.40
N CYS A 175 1.74 1.34 -38.48
CA CYS A 175 1.81 0.23 -37.52
C CYS A 175 0.77 -0.84 -37.84
N VAL A 176 1.22 -1.98 -38.39
CA VAL A 176 0.34 -3.14 -38.62
C VAL A 176 0.17 -3.86 -37.29
N GLN A 177 -1.08 -4.08 -36.88
CA GLN A 177 -1.40 -4.70 -35.60
C GLN A 177 -1.86 -6.13 -35.82
N VAL A 178 -1.35 -7.05 -35.02
CA VAL A 178 -1.82 -8.44 -34.95
C VAL A 178 -2.15 -8.72 -33.50
N VAL A 179 -3.45 -8.90 -33.22
CA VAL A 179 -3.98 -9.20 -31.90
C VAL A 179 -4.49 -10.62 -31.91
N THR A 180 -3.84 -11.51 -31.16
CA THR A 180 -4.26 -12.91 -31.04
C THR A 180 -4.80 -13.17 -29.65
N THR A 181 -6.05 -13.60 -29.56
CA THR A 181 -6.69 -13.98 -28.29
C THR A 181 -6.78 -15.50 -28.20
N TYR A 182 -6.31 -16.05 -27.09
CA TYR A 182 -6.29 -17.49 -26.80
C TYR A 182 -7.17 -17.76 -25.59
N PHE A 183 -8.01 -18.79 -25.70
CA PHE A 183 -8.76 -19.28 -24.54
C PHE A 183 -9.17 -20.74 -24.72
N VAL A 184 -9.12 -21.49 -23.63
CA VAL A 184 -9.79 -22.79 -23.53
C VAL A 184 -11.22 -22.53 -23.06
N HIS A 185 -12.21 -22.96 -23.83
CA HIS A 185 -13.61 -22.61 -23.60
C HIS A 185 -14.11 -23.15 -22.26
N ARG A 186 -14.82 -22.32 -21.47
CA ARG A 186 -15.12 -22.65 -20.07
C ARG A 186 -16.26 -23.65 -19.92
N THR A 187 -17.34 -23.45 -20.67
CA THR A 187 -18.54 -24.33 -20.70
C THR A 187 -18.43 -25.47 -21.72
N ARG A 188 -17.36 -25.47 -22.53
CA ARG A 188 -17.14 -26.45 -23.60
C ARG A 188 -15.77 -27.10 -23.39
N PRO A 189 -15.67 -28.14 -22.55
CA PRO A 189 -14.40 -28.70 -22.09
C PRO A 189 -13.40 -29.00 -23.20
N SER A 190 -13.90 -29.51 -24.34
CA SER A 190 -13.12 -29.98 -25.49
C SER A 190 -12.66 -28.90 -26.48
N VAL A 191 -12.93 -27.61 -26.24
CA VAL A 191 -12.74 -26.56 -27.25
C VAL A 191 -11.62 -25.60 -26.84
N PHE A 192 -10.61 -25.46 -27.69
CA PHE A 192 -9.60 -24.41 -27.62
C PHE A 192 -9.77 -23.46 -28.80
N ILE A 193 -9.70 -22.15 -28.56
CA ILE A 193 -9.91 -21.13 -29.59
C ILE A 193 -8.73 -20.19 -29.65
N GLN A 194 -8.30 -19.92 -30.88
CA GLN A 194 -7.38 -18.85 -31.22
C GLN A 194 -8.10 -17.87 -32.17
N HIS A 195 -8.40 -16.67 -31.69
CA HIS A 195 -9.00 -15.59 -32.47
C HIS A 195 -7.94 -14.58 -32.86
N ILE A 196 -7.69 -14.41 -34.16
CA ILE A 196 -6.65 -13.53 -34.71
C ILE A 196 -7.35 -12.34 -35.37
N SER A 197 -7.03 -11.12 -34.93
CA SER A 197 -7.46 -9.88 -35.56
C SER A 197 -6.25 -9.12 -36.10
N ILE A 198 -6.27 -8.81 -37.38
CA ILE A 198 -5.19 -8.13 -38.07
C ILE A 198 -5.71 -6.80 -38.61
N SER A 199 -5.08 -5.71 -38.19
CA SER A 199 -5.38 -4.36 -38.69
C SER A 199 -4.24 -3.91 -39.59
N ASN A 200 -4.53 -3.71 -40.87
CA ASN A 200 -3.59 -3.15 -41.83
C ASN A 200 -3.94 -1.68 -42.14
N PRO A 201 -3.36 -0.71 -41.41
CA PRO A 201 -3.55 0.70 -41.72
C PRO A 201 -2.65 1.16 -42.88
N THR A 202 -1.86 0.29 -43.52
CA THR A 202 -0.95 0.71 -44.58
C THR A 202 -1.66 0.96 -45.90
N ASP A 203 -0.98 1.65 -46.83
CA ASP A 203 -1.49 1.91 -48.18
C ASP A 203 -1.26 0.74 -49.15
N THR A 204 -0.66 -0.36 -48.66
CA THR A 204 -0.35 -1.56 -49.43
C THR A 204 -0.94 -2.82 -48.80
N THR A 205 -1.14 -3.87 -49.58
CA THR A 205 -1.50 -5.19 -49.04
C THR A 205 -0.31 -5.76 -48.27
N VAL A 206 -0.56 -6.27 -47.06
CA VAL A 206 0.45 -6.99 -46.26
C VAL A 206 0.18 -8.49 -46.30
N ILE A 207 1.26 -9.26 -46.27
CA ILE A 207 1.20 -10.72 -46.35
C ILE A 207 1.66 -11.30 -45.02
N LEU A 208 0.80 -12.09 -44.38
CA LEU A 208 1.13 -12.81 -43.16
C LEU A 208 1.24 -14.30 -43.44
N HIS A 209 2.26 -14.92 -42.86
CA HIS A 209 2.46 -16.36 -42.89
C HIS A 209 1.89 -16.96 -41.60
N LEU A 210 0.96 -17.89 -41.77
CA LEU A 210 0.35 -18.66 -40.69
C LEU A 210 0.97 -20.05 -40.69
N HIS A 211 1.58 -20.42 -39.57
CA HIS A 211 2.25 -21.70 -39.43
C HIS A 211 1.96 -22.36 -38.09
N ARG A 212 1.61 -23.65 -38.11
CA ARG A 212 1.51 -24.49 -36.92
C ARG A 212 2.76 -25.36 -36.86
N TYR A 213 3.36 -25.52 -35.68
CA TYR A 213 4.58 -26.31 -35.51
C TYR A 213 4.35 -27.82 -35.81
N GLU A 214 4.68 -28.26 -37.04
CA GLU A 214 4.33 -29.58 -37.58
C GLU A 214 5.12 -30.75 -36.96
N ASP A 215 6.29 -30.51 -36.34
CA ASP A 215 7.10 -31.54 -35.67
C ASP A 215 6.35 -32.26 -34.52
N THR A 216 5.26 -31.67 -34.03
CA THR A 216 4.39 -32.29 -33.02
C THR A 216 3.48 -33.38 -33.56
N LEU A 217 3.26 -33.43 -34.87
CA LEU A 217 2.27 -34.28 -35.52
C LEU A 217 2.85 -35.64 -35.93
N GLN A 218 4.17 -35.83 -35.88
CA GLN A 218 4.82 -37.10 -36.25
C GLN A 218 4.41 -38.27 -35.34
N ARG A 219 3.98 -37.99 -34.10
CA ARG A 219 3.45 -38.99 -33.15
C ARG A 219 1.98 -39.32 -33.36
N PHE A 220 1.30 -38.61 -34.27
CA PHE A 220 -0.13 -38.70 -34.43
C PHE A 220 -0.49 -39.18 -35.83
N VAL A 221 -1.38 -40.19 -35.92
CA VAL A 221 -1.84 -40.71 -37.21
C VAL A 221 -2.83 -39.75 -37.83
N LYS A 222 -2.49 -39.17 -38.98
CA LYS A 222 -3.36 -38.29 -39.76
C LYS A 222 -4.42 -39.10 -40.49
N SER A 223 -5.69 -38.94 -40.12
CA SER A 223 -6.82 -39.39 -40.95
C SER A 223 -7.57 -38.16 -41.50
N ARG A 224 -7.96 -38.20 -42.77
CA ARG A 224 -8.81 -37.17 -43.38
C ARG A 224 -10.26 -37.59 -43.15
N ILE A 225 -11.01 -36.76 -42.43
CA ILE A 225 -12.46 -36.91 -42.35
C ILE A 225 -13.04 -36.16 -43.56
N GLU A 226 -13.66 -36.87 -44.50
CA GLU A 226 -14.47 -36.25 -45.54
C GLU A 226 -15.72 -35.65 -44.91
N SER A 227 -15.72 -34.33 -44.72
CA SER A 227 -16.89 -33.55 -44.31
C SER A 227 -17.46 -32.83 -45.53
N GLN A 228 -18.79 -32.76 -45.62
CA GLN A 228 -19.51 -32.02 -46.65
C GLN A 228 -19.04 -30.55 -46.65
N SER A 229 -18.41 -30.15 -47.76
CA SER A 229 -18.05 -28.79 -48.18
C SER A 229 -17.72 -27.78 -47.07
N GLN A 230 -16.44 -27.73 -46.65
CA GLN A 230 -15.64 -26.53 -46.29
C GLN A 230 -14.60 -26.76 -45.17
N VAL A 231 -14.52 -27.94 -44.55
CA VAL A 231 -13.55 -28.18 -43.46
C VAL A 231 -12.78 -29.47 -43.69
N SER A 232 -11.45 -29.37 -43.80
CA SER A 232 -10.56 -30.54 -43.74
C SER A 232 -10.24 -30.85 -42.27
N ALA A 233 -11.04 -31.72 -41.66
CA ALA A 233 -10.79 -32.19 -40.31
C ALA A 233 -9.69 -33.25 -40.34
N PHE A 234 -8.53 -32.91 -39.75
CA PHE A 234 -7.44 -33.85 -39.53
C PHE A 234 -7.56 -34.46 -38.15
N GLN A 235 -7.67 -35.79 -38.09
CA GLN A 235 -7.59 -36.51 -36.83
C GLN A 235 -6.13 -36.79 -36.53
N TYR A 236 -5.76 -36.63 -35.26
CA TYR A 236 -4.45 -36.98 -34.73
C TYR A 236 -4.65 -37.85 -33.49
N ILE A 237 -4.16 -39.09 -33.50
CA ILE A 237 -4.26 -40.06 -32.38
C ILE A 237 -2.89 -40.25 -31.72
N GLY A 238 -2.75 -39.94 -30.42
CA GLY A 238 -1.48 -40.07 -29.67
C GLY A 238 -1.69 -40.42 -28.19
N SER A 239 -0.69 -40.99 -27.52
CA SER A 239 -0.77 -41.38 -26.10
C SER A 239 0.13 -40.53 -25.19
N ALA A 240 -0.44 -40.06 -24.08
CA ALA A 240 0.29 -39.52 -22.94
C ALA A 240 0.48 -40.65 -21.90
N ASN A 241 1.74 -41.03 -21.64
CA ASN A 241 2.14 -42.05 -20.67
C ASN A 241 1.56 -43.48 -20.87
N GLY A 242 1.06 -43.82 -22.06
CA GLY A 242 0.62 -45.18 -22.41
C GLY A 242 -0.78 -45.58 -21.96
N LYS A 243 -1.43 -44.81 -21.06
CA LYS A 243 -2.78 -45.11 -20.53
C LYS A 243 -3.88 -44.16 -21.05
N VAL A 244 -3.51 -42.93 -21.37
CA VAL A 244 -4.43 -41.90 -21.88
C VAL A 244 -4.11 -41.63 -23.34
N GLY A 245 -5.13 -41.67 -24.18
CA GLY A 245 -5.05 -41.29 -25.58
C GLY A 245 -5.79 -39.98 -25.85
N MET A 246 -5.35 -39.27 -26.88
CA MET A 246 -5.94 -38.00 -27.31
C MET A 246 -6.25 -38.04 -28.79
N SER A 247 -7.45 -37.59 -29.15
CA SER A 247 -7.86 -37.26 -30.52
C SER A 247 -8.03 -35.75 -30.64
N VAL A 248 -7.49 -35.19 -31.72
CA VAL A 248 -7.65 -33.77 -32.03
C VAL A 248 -8.25 -33.60 -33.42
N ILE A 249 -9.21 -32.68 -33.56
CA ILE A 249 -9.71 -32.17 -34.84
C ILE A 249 -9.30 -30.71 -34.97
N LEU A 250 -8.67 -30.39 -36.09
CA LEU A 250 -8.17 -29.05 -36.39
C LEU A 250 -8.93 -28.46 -37.57
N SER A 251 -9.22 -27.16 -37.49
CA SER A 251 -9.67 -26.38 -38.64
C SER A 251 -8.51 -26.15 -39.62
N ASP A 252 -8.84 -26.19 -40.90
CA ASP A 252 -7.95 -25.79 -41.99
C ASP A 252 -7.85 -24.26 -42.05
N PHE A 253 -6.71 -23.74 -42.51
CA PHE A 253 -6.50 -22.31 -42.69
C PHE A 253 -5.51 -22.06 -43.83
N ALA A 254 -5.64 -20.90 -44.48
CA ALA A 254 -4.69 -20.51 -45.51
C ALA A 254 -3.30 -20.25 -44.90
N LYS A 255 -2.25 -20.88 -45.44
CA LYS A 255 -0.86 -20.66 -45.00
C LYS A 255 -0.38 -19.22 -45.22
N LEU A 256 -0.94 -18.54 -46.22
CA LEU A 256 -0.68 -17.14 -46.53
C LEU A 256 -1.99 -16.37 -46.46
N LEU A 257 -1.99 -15.30 -45.68
CA LEU A 257 -3.12 -14.39 -45.55
C LEU A 257 -2.77 -13.02 -46.12
N TYR A 258 -3.60 -12.55 -47.05
CA TYR A 258 -3.44 -11.27 -47.73
C TYR A 258 -4.41 -10.25 -47.14
N VAL A 259 -3.90 -9.27 -46.40
CA VAL A 259 -4.73 -8.24 -45.76
C VAL A 259 -4.63 -6.95 -46.57
N SER A 260 -5.73 -6.57 -47.20
CA SER A 260 -5.79 -5.38 -48.07
C SER A 260 -5.51 -4.09 -47.30
N SER A 261 -5.13 -3.04 -48.02
CA SER A 261 -4.94 -1.70 -47.45
C SER A 261 -6.19 -1.19 -46.72
N LYS A 262 -5.99 -0.55 -45.56
CA LYS A 262 -7.02 0.03 -44.68
C LYS A 262 -8.13 -0.95 -44.27
N LYS A 263 -7.83 -2.25 -44.20
CA LYS A 263 -8.78 -3.27 -43.75
C LYS A 263 -8.38 -3.90 -42.43
N VAL A 264 -9.41 -4.39 -41.75
CA VAL A 264 -9.29 -5.31 -40.62
C VAL A 264 -9.77 -6.68 -41.08
N GLU A 265 -8.97 -7.69 -40.85
CA GLU A 265 -9.32 -9.09 -41.11
C GLU A 265 -9.36 -9.84 -39.77
N GLN A 266 -10.31 -10.77 -39.65
CA GLN A 266 -10.50 -11.58 -38.45
C GLN A 266 -10.56 -13.05 -38.83
N LEU A 267 -9.95 -13.90 -38.01
CA LEU A 267 -9.90 -15.34 -38.20
C LEU A 267 -10.12 -16.05 -36.87
N LEU A 268 -11.13 -16.91 -36.81
CA LEU A 268 -11.37 -17.81 -35.69
C LEU A 268 -10.83 -19.20 -36.01
N ILE A 269 -9.85 -19.67 -35.24
CA ILE A 269 -9.24 -21.00 -35.38
C ILE A 269 -9.60 -21.86 -34.17
N PRO A 270 -10.69 -22.64 -34.23
CA PRO A 270 -11.02 -23.60 -33.19
C PRO A 270 -10.20 -24.89 -33.34
N SER A 271 -9.85 -25.49 -32.21
CA SER A 271 -9.29 -26.84 -32.09
C SER A 271 -10.16 -27.65 -31.13
N PHE A 272 -10.49 -28.87 -31.53
CA PHE A 272 -11.36 -29.75 -30.75
C PHE A 272 -10.55 -30.93 -30.24
N ILE A 273 -10.57 -31.15 -28.94
CA ILE A 273 -9.71 -32.11 -28.26
C ILE A 273 -10.57 -33.05 -27.43
N ALA A 274 -10.27 -34.33 -27.53
CA ALA A 274 -10.98 -35.35 -26.79
C ALA A 274 -10.05 -36.44 -26.29
N ARG A 275 -10.23 -36.77 -25.01
CA ARG A 275 -9.52 -37.83 -24.29
C ARG A 275 -10.23 -39.17 -24.45
N TYR A 276 -9.46 -40.24 -24.56
CA TYR A 276 -9.94 -41.62 -24.44
C TYR A 276 -8.95 -42.47 -23.63
N THR A 277 -9.39 -43.62 -23.14
CA THR A 277 -8.54 -44.55 -22.37
C THR A 277 -8.00 -45.65 -23.29
N VAL A 278 -6.73 -46.01 -23.12
CA VAL A 278 -6.11 -47.14 -23.83
C VAL A 278 -6.15 -48.36 -22.91
N SER A 279 -6.68 -49.50 -23.38
CA SER A 279 -6.74 -50.75 -22.60
C SER A 279 -5.35 -51.39 -22.46
N GLU A 280 -5.05 -51.95 -21.29
CA GLU A 280 -3.72 -52.47 -20.88
C GLU A 280 -3.27 -53.76 -21.59
N ASP A 281 -4.08 -54.40 -22.44
CA ASP A 281 -3.75 -55.68 -23.13
C ASP A 281 -2.71 -55.58 -24.26
N MET A 282 -1.84 -54.56 -24.24
CA MET A 282 -0.82 -54.34 -25.25
C MET A 282 0.58 -54.60 -24.69
N ASP A 283 1.14 -55.74 -25.08
CA ASP A 283 2.44 -56.26 -24.67
C ASP A 283 3.58 -55.26 -24.88
N LYS A 284 4.36 -54.99 -23.81
CA LYS A 284 5.38 -53.92 -23.75
C LYS A 284 6.56 -54.16 -24.67
N ASP A 285 6.79 -55.40 -25.12
CA ASP A 285 7.93 -55.77 -25.95
C ASP A 285 7.73 -55.47 -27.45
N GLN A 286 6.50 -55.23 -27.91
CA GLN A 286 6.24 -54.78 -29.30
C GLN A 286 6.37 -53.26 -29.51
N LEU A 287 6.38 -52.46 -28.44
CA LEU A 287 6.41 -50.99 -28.53
C LEU A 287 7.81 -50.41 -28.85
N LYS A 288 8.89 -51.20 -28.69
CA LYS A 288 10.27 -50.71 -28.90
C LYS A 288 10.80 -50.88 -30.32
N SER A 289 10.32 -51.86 -31.11
CA SER A 289 10.87 -52.12 -32.45
C SER A 289 10.09 -51.48 -33.60
N ASP A 290 8.90 -50.94 -33.34
CA ASP A 290 7.93 -50.59 -34.40
C ASP A 290 7.47 -49.12 -34.34
N ALA A 291 8.30 -48.17 -33.89
CA ALA A 291 7.92 -46.75 -33.81
C ALA A 291 7.39 -46.15 -35.14
N ILE A 292 7.71 -46.77 -36.29
CA ILE A 292 7.22 -46.38 -37.62
C ILE A 292 5.99 -47.22 -38.06
N ASN A 293 5.87 -48.47 -37.60
CA ASN A 293 4.76 -49.38 -37.94
C ASN A 293 3.58 -49.31 -36.95
N THR A 294 3.76 -48.73 -35.76
CA THR A 294 2.71 -48.64 -34.72
C THR A 294 1.59 -47.69 -35.14
N ALA A 295 1.91 -46.61 -35.88
CA ALA A 295 0.94 -45.72 -36.50
C ALA A 295 -0.04 -46.45 -37.43
N LEU A 296 0.43 -47.49 -38.13
CA LEU A 296 -0.35 -48.33 -39.05
C LEU A 296 -1.03 -49.52 -38.35
N LYS A 297 -0.55 -49.98 -37.20
CA LYS A 297 -1.25 -51.01 -36.40
C LYS A 297 -2.36 -50.44 -35.52
N VAL A 298 -2.29 -49.17 -35.10
CA VAL A 298 -3.36 -48.49 -34.34
C VAL A 298 -4.68 -48.41 -35.13
N SER A 299 -4.64 -48.45 -36.47
CA SER A 299 -5.87 -48.57 -37.28
C SER A 299 -6.51 -49.96 -37.27
N ASN A 300 -5.75 -51.00 -36.90
CA ASN A 300 -6.21 -52.40 -36.84
C ASN A 300 -6.33 -52.95 -35.41
N LEU A 301 -5.96 -52.17 -34.40
CA LEU A 301 -6.11 -52.53 -32.99
C LEU A 301 -7.54 -52.23 -32.56
N ALA A 302 -8.23 -53.30 -32.16
CA ALA A 302 -9.64 -53.35 -31.82
C ALA A 302 -10.05 -52.34 -30.74
N PHE A 303 -10.25 -51.09 -31.13
CA PHE A 303 -11.24 -50.24 -30.49
C PHE A 303 -12.58 -50.90 -30.71
N ASN A 304 -13.39 -51.03 -29.65
CA ASN A 304 -14.80 -51.36 -29.81
C ASN A 304 -15.40 -50.32 -30.75
N ILE A 305 -15.62 -50.68 -32.03
CA ILE A 305 -15.92 -49.76 -33.14
C ILE A 305 -17.15 -48.90 -32.81
N SER A 306 -18.06 -49.42 -31.99
CA SER A 306 -19.24 -48.71 -31.46
C SER A 306 -18.89 -47.52 -30.54
N SER A 307 -17.92 -47.69 -29.63
CA SER A 307 -17.46 -46.65 -28.70
C SER A 307 -16.71 -45.55 -29.44
N LEU A 308 -15.88 -45.94 -30.41
CA LEU A 308 -15.17 -45.00 -31.27
C LEU A 308 -16.13 -44.21 -32.17
N MET A 309 -17.13 -44.87 -32.78
CA MET A 309 -18.18 -44.18 -33.57
C MET A 309 -19.03 -43.23 -32.71
N MET A 310 -19.44 -43.62 -31.50
CA MET A 310 -20.18 -42.73 -30.59
C MET A 310 -19.33 -41.52 -30.19
N PHE A 311 -18.03 -41.72 -29.96
CA PHE A 311 -17.08 -40.65 -29.68
C PHE A 311 -16.92 -39.69 -30.87
N PHE A 312 -16.76 -40.23 -32.08
CA PHE A 312 -16.74 -39.43 -33.31
C PHE A 312 -18.02 -38.61 -33.48
N THR A 313 -19.18 -39.20 -33.21
CA THR A 313 -20.47 -38.50 -33.28
C THR A 313 -20.52 -37.34 -32.28
N LYS A 314 -19.97 -37.52 -31.07
CA LYS A 314 -19.92 -36.47 -30.05
C LYS A 314 -19.00 -35.31 -30.44
N ILE A 315 -17.80 -35.60 -30.96
CA ILE A 315 -16.82 -34.56 -31.32
C ILE A 315 -17.24 -33.84 -32.61
N SER A 316 -17.72 -34.57 -33.62
CA SER A 316 -18.25 -33.96 -34.84
C SER A 316 -19.46 -33.08 -34.53
N LYS A 317 -20.36 -33.50 -33.63
CA LYS A 317 -21.45 -32.65 -33.16
C LYS A 317 -20.93 -31.38 -32.46
N ALA A 318 -19.92 -31.50 -31.60
CA ALA A 318 -19.30 -30.34 -30.96
C ALA A 318 -18.62 -29.40 -31.97
N PHE A 319 -17.97 -29.98 -32.98
CA PHE A 319 -17.38 -29.28 -34.12
C PHE A 319 -18.44 -28.45 -34.86
N TYR A 320 -19.49 -29.10 -35.35
CA TYR A 320 -20.57 -28.42 -36.07
C TYR A 320 -21.33 -27.40 -35.21
N ALA A 321 -21.48 -27.66 -33.91
CA ALA A 321 -22.13 -26.73 -33.00
C ALA A 321 -21.33 -25.44 -32.79
N VAL A 322 -19.99 -25.50 -32.85
CA VAL A 322 -19.13 -24.32 -32.70
C VAL A 322 -18.97 -23.59 -34.03
N THR A 323 -18.77 -24.31 -35.13
CA THR A 323 -18.60 -23.68 -36.45
C THR A 323 -19.88 -23.09 -37.02
N ALA A 324 -21.05 -23.45 -36.47
CA ALA A 324 -22.33 -22.84 -36.81
C ALA A 324 -22.63 -21.53 -36.04
N LEU A 325 -21.85 -21.22 -34.99
CA LEU A 325 -22.00 -20.00 -34.20
C LEU A 325 -21.22 -18.84 -34.84
N ASP A 326 -21.66 -17.62 -34.58
CA ASP A 326 -20.88 -16.42 -34.87
C ASP A 326 -19.68 -16.28 -33.92
N ASP A 327 -18.58 -15.71 -34.43
CA ASP A 327 -17.33 -15.53 -33.69
C ASP A 327 -17.53 -14.77 -32.36
N TYR A 328 -18.48 -13.83 -32.33
CA TYR A 328 -18.75 -13.03 -31.14
C TYR A 328 -19.46 -13.84 -30.05
N SER A 329 -20.50 -14.62 -30.38
CA SER A 329 -21.25 -15.38 -29.39
C SER A 329 -20.40 -16.40 -28.63
N ILE A 330 -19.45 -17.06 -29.29
CA ILE A 330 -18.59 -18.05 -28.62
C ILE A 330 -17.60 -17.39 -27.66
N ILE A 331 -17.07 -16.22 -28.01
CA ILE A 331 -16.22 -15.42 -27.10
C ILE A 331 -17.06 -14.94 -25.92
N GLU A 332 -18.29 -14.48 -26.16
CA GLU A 332 -19.20 -14.01 -25.13
C GLU A 332 -19.61 -15.14 -24.17
N GLU A 333 -19.98 -16.32 -24.67
CA GLU A 333 -20.35 -17.50 -23.87
C GLU A 333 -19.22 -17.85 -22.87
N HIS A 334 -17.97 -17.89 -23.36
CA HIS A 334 -16.80 -18.10 -22.51
C HIS A 334 -16.61 -16.99 -21.46
N THR A 335 -16.71 -15.73 -21.89
CA THR A 335 -16.47 -14.56 -21.03
C THR A 335 -17.51 -14.47 -19.92
N GLN A 336 -18.78 -14.72 -20.22
CA GLN A 336 -19.86 -14.73 -19.25
C GLN A 336 -19.66 -15.83 -18.21
N ALA A 337 -19.26 -17.04 -18.63
CA ALA A 337 -18.99 -18.15 -17.72
C ALA A 337 -17.85 -17.84 -16.74
N TRP A 338 -16.79 -17.17 -17.19
CA TRP A 338 -15.72 -16.72 -16.30
C TRP A 338 -16.18 -15.59 -15.36
N ASN A 339 -16.88 -14.58 -15.87
CA ASN A 339 -17.43 -13.50 -15.05
C ASN A 339 -18.33 -14.03 -13.92
N GLN A 340 -19.09 -15.09 -14.17
CA GLN A 340 -19.92 -15.73 -13.15
C GLN A 340 -19.09 -16.31 -11.99
N LEU A 341 -17.90 -16.88 -12.25
CA LEU A 341 -16.99 -17.37 -11.21
C LEU A 341 -16.47 -16.21 -10.35
N TRP A 342 -16.16 -15.08 -10.97
CA TRP A 342 -15.63 -13.88 -10.31
C TRP A 342 -16.67 -13.03 -9.56
N ASN A 343 -17.97 -13.40 -9.65
CA ASN A 343 -19.00 -12.80 -8.80
C ASN A 343 -18.68 -13.02 -7.31
N SER A 344 -18.08 -14.15 -6.97
CA SER A 344 -17.55 -14.42 -5.63
C SER A 344 -16.05 -14.14 -5.63
N GLY A 345 -15.54 -13.57 -4.54
CA GLY A 345 -14.11 -13.29 -4.45
C GLY A 345 -13.74 -12.31 -3.36
N LEU A 346 -12.44 -12.05 -3.25
CA LEU A 346 -11.85 -11.12 -2.30
C LEU A 346 -11.36 -9.88 -3.05
N SER A 347 -11.59 -8.69 -2.50
CA SER A 347 -10.84 -7.49 -2.84
C SER A 347 -10.07 -7.03 -1.60
N ILE A 348 -8.84 -6.58 -1.81
CA ILE A 348 -7.96 -6.10 -0.76
C ILE A 348 -7.34 -4.76 -1.18
N SER A 349 -7.30 -3.79 -0.28
CA SER A 349 -6.65 -2.50 -0.51
C SER A 349 -5.16 -2.66 -0.83
N TYR A 350 -4.62 -1.94 -1.80
CA TYR A 350 -3.20 -2.06 -2.19
C TYR A 350 -2.24 -1.75 -1.03
N SER A 351 -1.23 -2.61 -0.88
CA SER A 351 -0.16 -2.49 0.10
C SER A 351 1.17 -2.23 -0.59
N LYS A 352 1.84 -1.16 -0.15
CA LYS A 352 3.23 -0.84 -0.52
C LYS A 352 4.28 -1.47 0.41
N ALA A 353 3.84 -2.20 1.43
CA ALA A 353 4.75 -2.91 2.32
C ALA A 353 5.59 -3.93 1.53
N PRO A 354 6.88 -4.12 1.88
CA PRO A 354 7.70 -5.16 1.23
C PRO A 354 7.06 -6.53 1.45
N ASN A 355 6.97 -7.34 0.40
CA ASN A 355 6.31 -8.65 0.39
C ASN A 355 4.82 -8.64 0.77
N GLY A 356 4.16 -7.47 0.74
CA GLY A 356 2.72 -7.39 1.01
C GLY A 356 1.92 -8.07 -0.09
N LEU A 357 1.07 -9.03 0.29
CA LEU A 357 0.18 -9.72 -0.64
C LEU A 357 -0.86 -8.73 -1.22
N ASN A 358 -0.96 -8.65 -2.54
CA ASN A 358 -1.84 -7.72 -3.25
C ASN A 358 -2.78 -8.47 -4.20
N GLY A 359 -3.72 -7.73 -4.80
CA GLY A 359 -4.75 -8.30 -5.67
C GLY A 359 -4.20 -9.01 -6.90
N ASP A 360 -3.05 -8.57 -7.42
CA ASP A 360 -2.33 -9.21 -8.53
C ASP A 360 -1.97 -10.67 -8.21
N MET A 361 -1.38 -10.92 -7.03
CA MET A 361 -1.00 -12.27 -6.61
C MET A 361 -2.23 -13.12 -6.27
N ILE A 362 -3.23 -12.54 -5.61
CA ILE A 362 -4.47 -13.22 -5.21
C ILE A 362 -5.30 -13.63 -6.44
N ASN A 363 -5.66 -12.66 -7.30
CA ASN A 363 -6.46 -12.90 -8.49
C ASN A 363 -5.68 -13.76 -9.50
N GLY A 364 -4.38 -13.51 -9.66
CA GLY A 364 -3.52 -14.35 -10.48
C GLY A 364 -3.56 -15.80 -10.02
N THR A 365 -3.20 -16.07 -8.77
CA THR A 365 -3.20 -17.44 -8.23
C THR A 365 -4.57 -18.11 -8.34
N MET A 366 -5.65 -17.37 -8.04
CA MET A 366 -7.01 -17.88 -8.20
C MET A 366 -7.33 -18.24 -9.65
N TYR A 367 -6.97 -17.40 -10.62
CA TYR A 367 -7.11 -17.70 -12.05
C TYR A 367 -6.40 -19.00 -12.44
N TYR A 368 -5.11 -19.15 -12.09
CA TYR A 368 -4.35 -20.36 -12.41
C TYR A 368 -4.95 -21.61 -11.76
N ILE A 369 -5.39 -21.55 -10.51
CA ILE A 369 -6.09 -22.67 -9.87
C ILE A 369 -7.37 -23.01 -10.66
N LEU A 370 -8.19 -22.00 -10.97
CA LEU A 370 -9.45 -22.20 -11.71
C LEU A 370 -9.24 -22.76 -13.13
N CYS A 371 -8.09 -22.56 -13.76
CA CYS A 371 -7.75 -23.22 -15.02
C CYS A 371 -7.63 -24.76 -14.90
N HIS A 372 -7.54 -25.31 -13.69
CA HIS A 372 -7.41 -26.76 -13.43
C HIS A 372 -8.71 -27.42 -12.93
N TYR A 373 -9.81 -26.68 -12.83
CA TYR A 373 -11.11 -27.22 -12.41
C TYR A 373 -12.19 -26.97 -13.45
N GLU A 374 -12.92 -28.03 -13.80
CA GLU A 374 -14.03 -27.97 -14.74
C GLU A 374 -15.22 -27.21 -14.14
N LEU A 375 -15.99 -26.57 -15.00
CA LEU A 375 -17.32 -26.06 -14.62
C LEU A 375 -18.29 -27.25 -14.67
N GLN A 376 -19.02 -27.50 -13.58
CA GLN A 376 -20.07 -28.53 -13.60
C GLN A 376 -21.20 -28.15 -14.57
N SER A 377 -21.83 -29.16 -15.16
CA SER A 377 -22.83 -29.00 -16.23
C SER A 377 -24.17 -28.42 -15.77
N ASP A 378 -24.52 -28.55 -14.50
CA ASP A 378 -25.68 -27.87 -13.94
C ASP A 378 -25.28 -26.42 -13.62
N ASN A 379 -25.70 -25.50 -14.48
CA ASN A 379 -25.50 -24.04 -14.33
C ASN A 379 -26.16 -23.46 -13.06
N SER A 380 -26.81 -24.29 -12.24
CA SER A 380 -27.21 -23.89 -10.92
C SER A 380 -25.97 -23.92 -10.02
N VAL A 381 -25.63 -22.77 -9.44
CA VAL A 381 -24.72 -22.68 -8.28
C VAL A 381 -25.43 -23.29 -7.06
N GLU A 382 -25.94 -24.49 -7.21
CA GLU A 382 -26.70 -25.23 -6.22
C GLU A 382 -25.79 -26.32 -5.69
N PHE A 383 -25.02 -25.94 -4.67
CA PHE A 383 -24.32 -26.92 -3.86
C PHE A 383 -25.36 -27.90 -3.29
N SER A 384 -25.14 -29.19 -3.55
CA SER A 384 -26.03 -30.29 -3.16
C SER A 384 -26.39 -30.28 -1.67
N SER A 385 -25.50 -29.73 -0.83
CA SER A 385 -25.72 -29.46 0.59
C SER A 385 -24.91 -28.25 1.05
N ARG A 386 -25.25 -27.68 2.22
CA ARG A 386 -24.41 -26.66 2.89
C ARG A 386 -23.03 -27.27 3.14
N PRO A 387 -21.92 -26.59 2.79
CA PRO A 387 -20.59 -27.08 3.12
C PRO A 387 -20.51 -27.24 4.63
N SER A 388 -20.29 -28.46 5.12
CA SER A 388 -20.07 -28.70 6.54
C SER A 388 -18.58 -28.83 6.78
N HIS A 389 -18.07 -28.10 7.77
CA HIS A 389 -16.68 -28.19 8.25
C HIS A 389 -15.59 -27.72 7.25
N CYS A 390 -15.89 -26.74 6.39
CA CYS A 390 -14.92 -26.03 5.55
C CYS A 390 -15.01 -24.52 5.84
N TYR A 391 -13.95 -23.79 6.15
CA TYR A 391 -12.54 -24.14 6.24
C TYR A 391 -12.09 -24.19 7.71
N SER A 392 -11.35 -25.22 8.13
CA SER A 392 -11.03 -25.49 9.54
C SER A 392 -9.60 -25.10 9.98
N SER A 393 -9.08 -23.96 9.51
CA SER A 393 -7.72 -23.49 9.84
C SER A 393 -7.60 -21.96 9.78
N HIS A 394 -6.38 -21.42 9.97
CA HIS A 394 -6.07 -19.99 9.95
C HIS A 394 -6.07 -19.40 8.53
N SER A 395 -6.14 -18.06 8.43
CA SER A 395 -6.13 -17.37 7.14
C SER A 395 -4.98 -17.83 6.24
N THR A 396 -5.28 -18.13 4.99
CA THR A 396 -4.25 -18.35 3.96
C THR A 396 -3.67 -17.05 3.40
N LEU A 397 -4.16 -15.86 3.76
CA LEU A 397 -3.61 -14.57 3.34
C LEU A 397 -2.27 -14.23 4.01
N LEU A 398 -1.87 -15.01 5.02
CA LEU A 398 -0.55 -14.88 5.63
C LEU A 398 0.56 -15.36 4.68
N PRO A 399 1.79 -14.83 4.78
CA PRO A 399 2.92 -15.28 3.97
C PRO A 399 3.11 -16.80 4.08
N SER A 400 3.09 -17.49 2.95
CA SER A 400 3.17 -18.95 2.88
C SER A 400 3.70 -19.41 1.53
N LYS A 401 4.03 -20.70 1.42
CA LYS A 401 4.44 -21.34 0.15
C LYS A 401 3.30 -21.40 -0.88
N LEU A 402 2.08 -21.04 -0.50
CA LEU A 402 0.91 -21.01 -1.39
C LEU A 402 0.96 -19.84 -2.38
N TRP A 403 1.72 -18.78 -2.05
CA TRP A 403 1.86 -17.57 -2.86
C TRP A 403 3.22 -17.56 -3.55
N ALA A 404 3.30 -18.18 -4.73
CA ALA A 404 4.53 -18.29 -5.50
C ALA A 404 4.39 -17.69 -6.90
N LYS A 405 5.53 -17.38 -7.53
CA LYS A 405 5.58 -16.91 -8.92
C LYS A 405 5.13 -18.04 -9.86
N MET A 406 4.26 -17.74 -10.82
CA MET A 406 3.68 -18.68 -11.78
C MET A 406 4.45 -18.65 -13.11
N ASN A 407 5.77 -18.83 -13.05
CA ASN A 407 6.69 -18.64 -14.19
C ASN A 407 6.86 -19.87 -15.10
N SER A 408 6.38 -21.04 -14.68
CA SER A 408 6.50 -22.29 -15.43
C SER A 408 5.30 -23.20 -15.20
N VAL A 409 4.99 -24.06 -16.17
CA VAL A 409 3.90 -25.04 -16.03
C VAL A 409 4.13 -25.98 -14.85
N SER A 410 5.37 -26.41 -14.60
CA SER A 410 5.70 -27.25 -13.43
C SER A 410 5.39 -26.54 -12.11
N THR A 411 5.72 -25.26 -11.99
CA THR A 411 5.40 -24.47 -10.78
C THR A 411 3.89 -24.31 -10.62
N ILE A 412 3.18 -24.02 -11.72
CA ILE A 412 1.71 -23.89 -11.73
C ILE A 412 1.05 -25.18 -11.23
N LEU A 413 1.45 -26.34 -11.75
CA LEU A 413 0.91 -27.64 -11.34
C LEU A 413 1.22 -27.97 -9.87
N LEU A 414 2.45 -27.66 -9.41
CA LEU A 414 2.83 -27.83 -8.01
C LEU A 414 1.98 -26.96 -7.07
N ILE A 415 1.81 -25.67 -7.39
CA ILE A 415 1.02 -24.76 -6.57
C ILE A 415 -0.46 -25.16 -6.57
N ASN A 416 -1.00 -25.56 -7.72
CA ASN A 416 -2.37 -26.08 -7.78
C ASN A 416 -2.54 -27.33 -6.88
N SER A 417 -1.57 -28.25 -6.89
CA SER A 417 -1.57 -29.43 -6.01
C SER A 417 -1.49 -29.04 -4.53
N LEU A 418 -0.63 -28.07 -4.16
CA LEU A 418 -0.49 -27.58 -2.79
C LEU A 418 -1.79 -26.92 -2.28
N TRP A 419 -2.44 -26.10 -3.11
CA TRP A 419 -3.74 -25.50 -2.76
C TRP A 419 -4.82 -26.56 -2.60
N SER A 420 -4.92 -27.50 -3.55
CA SER A 420 -5.87 -28.61 -3.46
C SER A 420 -5.68 -29.41 -2.16
N TYR A 421 -4.45 -29.81 -1.86
CA TYR A 421 -4.12 -30.54 -0.62
C TYR A 421 -4.50 -29.74 0.63
N THR A 422 -4.12 -28.46 0.70
CA THR A 422 -4.43 -27.57 1.83
C THR A 422 -5.94 -27.44 2.06
N LEU A 423 -6.73 -27.28 0.99
CA LEU A 423 -8.17 -27.14 1.08
C LEU A 423 -8.84 -28.46 1.53
N VAL A 424 -8.39 -29.61 1.00
CA VAL A 424 -8.92 -30.93 1.38
C VAL A 424 -8.65 -31.25 2.85
N GLU A 425 -7.40 -31.08 3.31
CA GLU A 425 -7.00 -31.33 4.70
C GLU A 425 -7.78 -30.47 5.70
N HIS A 426 -8.24 -29.30 5.27
CA HIS A 426 -9.05 -28.38 6.07
C HIS A 426 -10.55 -28.44 5.77
N GLY A 427 -11.03 -29.58 5.26
CA GLY A 427 -12.44 -29.96 5.20
C GLY A 427 -13.21 -29.47 3.97
N CYS A 428 -12.54 -28.87 2.99
CA CYS A 428 -13.17 -28.31 1.79
C CYS A 428 -13.28 -29.30 0.61
N GLY A 429 -12.98 -30.59 0.81
CA GLY A 429 -13.00 -31.61 -0.26
C GLY A 429 -14.32 -31.67 -1.05
N ASN A 430 -15.47 -31.58 -0.37
CA ASN A 430 -16.78 -31.58 -1.03
C ASN A 430 -16.96 -30.38 -1.96
N LEU A 431 -16.45 -29.20 -1.59
CA LEU A 431 -16.49 -28.03 -2.46
C LEU A 431 -15.60 -28.19 -3.69
N LEU A 432 -14.45 -28.86 -3.58
CA LEU A 432 -13.58 -29.13 -4.73
C LEU A 432 -14.24 -30.08 -5.74
N LEU A 433 -15.06 -31.04 -5.27
CA LEU A 433 -15.82 -31.97 -6.14
C LEU A 433 -16.92 -31.28 -6.95
N GLU A 434 -17.41 -30.14 -6.46
CA GLU A 434 -18.41 -29.30 -7.15
C GLU A 434 -17.78 -28.48 -8.30
N GLY A 435 -16.48 -28.69 -8.55
CA GLY A 435 -15.74 -28.06 -9.63
C GLY A 435 -15.37 -26.63 -9.34
N ALA A 436 -15.25 -25.83 -10.40
CA ALA A 436 -14.73 -24.48 -10.34
C ALA A 436 -15.47 -23.54 -9.37
N THR A 437 -16.80 -23.62 -9.34
CA THR A 437 -17.65 -22.78 -8.48
C THR A 437 -17.39 -23.07 -7.01
N GLY A 438 -17.26 -24.35 -6.64
CA GLY A 438 -16.94 -24.76 -5.28
C GLY A 438 -15.49 -24.44 -4.89
N VAL A 439 -14.55 -24.54 -5.82
CA VAL A 439 -13.15 -24.11 -5.59
C VAL A 439 -13.06 -22.63 -5.27
N VAL A 440 -13.79 -21.75 -5.98
CA VAL A 440 -13.84 -20.32 -5.63
C VAL A 440 -14.32 -20.12 -4.19
N GLN A 441 -15.38 -20.84 -3.78
CA GLN A 441 -15.89 -20.75 -2.41
C GLN A 441 -14.88 -21.28 -1.39
N ALA A 442 -14.24 -22.42 -1.64
CA ALA A 442 -13.22 -22.99 -0.77
C ALA A 442 -12.02 -22.03 -0.59
N LEU A 443 -11.55 -21.40 -1.67
CA LEU A 443 -10.50 -20.39 -1.63
C LEU A 443 -10.93 -19.18 -0.80
N LEU A 444 -12.13 -18.63 -1.07
CA LEU A 444 -12.67 -17.48 -0.35
C LEU A 444 -12.80 -17.75 1.15
N LEU A 445 -13.25 -18.96 1.51
CA LEU A 445 -13.33 -19.40 2.89
C LEU A 445 -11.95 -19.47 3.55
N SER A 446 -10.96 -20.03 2.85
CA SER A 446 -9.58 -20.11 3.33
C SER A 446 -8.93 -18.73 3.54
N PHE A 447 -9.19 -17.77 2.65
CA PHE A 447 -8.62 -16.42 2.75
C PHE A 447 -9.08 -15.73 4.04
N GLY A 448 -10.35 -15.88 4.38
CA GLY A 448 -10.92 -15.25 5.57
C GLY A 448 -10.84 -16.10 6.85
N ALA A 449 -10.28 -17.32 6.84
CA ALA A 449 -10.57 -18.31 7.89
C ALA A 449 -12.08 -18.36 8.22
N LEU A 450 -12.89 -18.31 7.17
CA LEU A 450 -14.34 -18.38 7.26
C LEU A 450 -14.71 -19.86 7.33
N LYS A 451 -15.32 -20.24 8.43
CA LYS A 451 -15.62 -21.64 8.72
C LYS A 451 -17.12 -21.87 8.68
N HIS A 452 -17.56 -22.66 7.72
CA HIS A 452 -18.90 -23.23 7.76
C HIS A 452 -18.97 -24.36 8.77
N THR A 453 -19.85 -24.19 9.74
CA THR A 453 -20.36 -25.29 10.57
C THR A 453 -21.70 -25.77 10.01
N THR A 454 -22.28 -26.78 10.64
CA THR A 454 -23.60 -27.31 10.31
C THR A 454 -24.71 -26.25 10.40
N HIS A 455 -24.59 -25.27 11.31
CA HIS A 455 -25.66 -24.32 11.62
C HIS A 455 -25.31 -22.85 11.34
N HIS A 456 -24.03 -22.49 11.33
CA HIS A 456 -23.61 -21.09 11.17
C HIS A 456 -22.26 -20.96 10.45
N LEU A 457 -21.97 -19.75 9.97
CA LEU A 457 -20.69 -19.35 9.40
C LEU A 457 -19.95 -18.56 10.47
N GLU A 458 -18.70 -18.93 10.74
CA GLU A 458 -17.80 -18.24 11.67
C GLU A 458 -16.76 -17.48 10.85
N PHE A 459 -16.44 -16.23 11.23
CA PHE A 459 -15.29 -15.51 10.70
C PHE A 459 -14.19 -15.50 11.77
N ASP A 460 -13.22 -16.40 11.65
CA ASP A 460 -12.21 -16.63 12.69
C ASP A 460 -10.88 -15.92 12.39
N GLN A 461 -10.97 -14.60 12.13
CA GLN A 461 -9.80 -13.74 11.98
C GLN A 461 -9.38 -13.10 13.30
N GLN A 462 -8.08 -12.96 13.50
CA GLN A 462 -7.57 -12.19 14.62
C GLN A 462 -7.72 -10.69 14.32
N PRO A 463 -8.30 -9.89 15.24
CA PRO A 463 -8.47 -8.45 15.02
C PRO A 463 -7.18 -7.69 14.69
N GLN A 464 -6.02 -8.19 15.14
CA GLN A 464 -4.71 -7.57 14.87
C GLN A 464 -4.29 -7.67 13.39
N ASP A 465 -4.80 -8.66 12.66
CA ASP A 465 -4.47 -8.90 11.25
C ASP A 465 -5.34 -8.04 10.31
N LEU A 466 -6.36 -7.36 10.83
CA LEU A 466 -7.30 -6.53 10.07
C LEU A 466 -6.79 -5.11 9.78
N HIS A 467 -5.50 -4.97 9.49
CA HIS A 467 -4.83 -3.67 9.27
C HIS A 467 -4.98 -3.12 7.84
N ARG A 468 -5.86 -3.72 7.03
CA ARG A 468 -6.16 -3.34 5.63
C ARG A 468 -7.66 -3.44 5.38
N ASP A 469 -8.10 -2.79 4.31
CA ASP A 469 -9.48 -2.95 3.84
C ASP A 469 -9.60 -4.28 3.08
N PHE A 470 -10.60 -5.07 3.44
CA PHE A 470 -10.94 -6.34 2.82
C PHE A 470 -12.42 -6.33 2.40
N PHE A 471 -12.73 -6.96 1.28
CA PHE A 471 -14.11 -7.14 0.83
C PHE A 471 -14.33 -8.53 0.27
N PHE A 472 -14.94 -9.39 1.09
CA PHE A 472 -15.38 -10.71 0.74
C PHE A 472 -16.78 -10.62 0.12
N ARG A 473 -16.88 -11.01 -1.15
CA ARG A 473 -18.10 -10.93 -1.95
C ARG A 473 -18.70 -12.31 -2.15
N ASN A 474 -20.02 -12.37 -2.02
CA ASN A 474 -20.86 -13.53 -2.31
C ASN A 474 -20.34 -14.84 -1.70
N ILE A 475 -20.07 -14.83 -0.39
CA ILE A 475 -19.79 -16.06 0.35
C ILE A 475 -21.07 -16.90 0.37
N TYR A 476 -21.03 -18.09 -0.19
CA TYR A 476 -22.19 -18.98 -0.25
C TYR A 476 -22.63 -19.38 1.15
N PHE A 477 -23.92 -19.22 1.47
CA PHE A 477 -24.45 -19.61 2.78
C PHE A 477 -25.54 -20.68 2.67
N THR A 478 -26.59 -20.40 1.90
CA THR A 478 -27.66 -21.35 1.55
C THR A 478 -27.96 -21.26 0.06
N LYS A 479 -28.80 -22.15 -0.47
CA LYS A 479 -29.11 -22.27 -1.91
C LYS A 479 -29.44 -20.95 -2.63
N SER A 480 -30.00 -19.96 -1.93
CA SER A 480 -30.40 -18.67 -2.52
C SER A 480 -29.86 -17.45 -1.78
N THR A 481 -28.91 -17.64 -0.86
CA THR A 481 -28.44 -16.58 0.03
C THR A 481 -26.93 -16.56 0.12
N TYR A 482 -26.36 -15.40 -0.13
CA TYR A 482 -24.92 -15.13 -0.03
C TYR A 482 -24.65 -14.02 0.98
N VAL A 483 -23.50 -14.11 1.65
CA VAL A 483 -23.06 -13.13 2.64
C VAL A 483 -21.91 -12.31 2.06
N ASN A 484 -21.98 -10.99 2.23
CA ASN A 484 -20.91 -10.05 1.90
C ASN A 484 -20.33 -9.51 3.21
N ILE A 485 -19.02 -9.58 3.36
CA ILE A 485 -18.30 -9.06 4.54
C ILE A 485 -17.28 -8.03 4.06
N ARG A 486 -17.38 -6.81 4.59
CA ARG A 486 -16.46 -5.72 4.30
C ARG A 486 -15.78 -5.28 5.59
N ILE A 487 -14.46 -5.24 5.57
CA ILE A 487 -13.62 -4.71 6.65
C ILE A 487 -12.99 -3.42 6.13
N MET A 488 -13.05 -2.37 6.95
CA MET A 488 -12.44 -1.09 6.64
C MET A 488 -11.63 -0.62 7.83
N VAL A 489 -10.46 -0.04 7.57
CA VAL A 489 -9.67 0.65 8.59
C VAL A 489 -10.04 2.12 8.58
N ASN A 490 -10.64 2.59 9.66
CA ASN A 490 -11.07 3.98 9.77
C ASN A 490 -9.89 4.95 10.04
N ASP A 491 -10.19 6.25 10.14
CA ASP A 491 -9.18 7.29 10.39
C ASP A 491 -8.50 7.17 11.77
N GLU A 492 -9.14 6.48 12.73
CA GLU A 492 -8.56 6.15 14.03
C GLU A 492 -7.65 4.91 13.99
N ASN A 493 -7.38 4.37 12.80
CA ASN A 493 -6.67 3.10 12.58
C ASN A 493 -7.35 1.89 13.23
N ARG A 494 -8.67 1.92 13.41
CA ARG A 494 -9.46 0.78 13.93
C ARG A 494 -10.14 0.04 12.79
N ALA A 495 -10.12 -1.28 12.85
CA ALA A 495 -10.91 -2.12 11.96
C ALA A 495 -12.39 -2.04 12.33
N VAL A 496 -13.23 -1.74 11.35
CA VAL A 496 -14.70 -1.81 11.42
C VAL A 496 -15.20 -2.80 10.38
N MET A 497 -16.26 -3.55 10.72
CA MET A 497 -16.80 -4.60 9.87
C MET A 497 -18.24 -4.29 9.50
N TYR A 498 -18.58 -4.58 8.25
CA TYR A 498 -19.93 -4.48 7.72
C TYR A 498 -20.34 -5.82 7.12
N ALA A 499 -21.54 -6.28 7.44
CA ALA A 499 -22.13 -7.47 6.85
C ALA A 499 -23.40 -7.10 6.07
N SER A 500 -23.62 -7.74 4.93
CA SER A 500 -24.85 -7.64 4.15
C SER A 500 -25.16 -8.95 3.46
N VAL A 501 -26.40 -9.10 3.02
CA VAL A 501 -26.92 -10.33 2.43
C VAL A 501 -27.41 -10.07 1.02
N ASN A 502 -26.97 -10.91 0.09
CA ASN A 502 -27.47 -10.94 -1.27
C ASN A 502 -28.42 -12.14 -1.43
N ARG A 503 -29.68 -11.88 -1.78
CA ARG A 503 -30.72 -12.91 -1.95
C ARG A 503 -31.04 -13.05 -3.44
N THR A 504 -30.84 -14.24 -4.01
CA THR A 504 -31.18 -14.52 -5.41
C THR A 504 -32.63 -14.95 -5.60
N SER A 505 -33.33 -15.30 -4.51
CA SER A 505 -34.75 -15.65 -4.50
C SER A 505 -35.48 -14.95 -3.36
N PRO A 506 -36.73 -14.47 -3.57
CA PRO A 506 -37.56 -13.89 -2.53
C PRO A 506 -37.92 -14.88 -1.40
N ALA A 507 -37.75 -16.19 -1.62
CA ALA A 507 -37.90 -17.23 -0.60
C ALA A 507 -36.64 -17.46 0.26
N GLY A 508 -35.59 -16.66 0.08
CA GLY A 508 -34.36 -16.74 0.89
C GLY A 508 -34.64 -16.46 2.37
N LYS A 509 -34.10 -17.30 3.26
CA LYS A 509 -34.27 -17.15 4.71
C LYS A 509 -33.61 -15.87 5.22
N GLU A 510 -34.19 -15.31 6.27
CA GLU A 510 -33.55 -14.25 7.05
C GLU A 510 -32.27 -14.77 7.70
N LEU A 511 -31.22 -13.94 7.69
CA LEU A 511 -29.96 -14.26 8.33
C LEU A 511 -29.77 -13.36 9.55
N PHE A 512 -29.26 -13.96 10.62
CA PHE A 512 -28.95 -13.31 11.88
C PHE A 512 -27.44 -13.38 12.11
N ALA A 513 -26.89 -12.34 12.73
CA ALA A 513 -25.49 -12.26 13.07
C ALA A 513 -25.25 -11.80 14.51
N CYS A 514 -24.08 -12.13 15.04
CA CYS A 514 -23.56 -11.57 16.28
C CYS A 514 -22.05 -11.40 16.17
N ASP A 515 -21.54 -10.45 16.94
CA ASP A 515 -20.11 -10.16 17.03
C ASP A 515 -19.38 -11.13 17.98
N ALA A 516 -18.09 -10.89 18.19
CA ALA A 516 -17.24 -11.76 19.00
C ALA A 516 -17.81 -12.00 20.41
N GLY A 517 -17.92 -13.27 20.80
CA GLY A 517 -18.50 -13.69 22.07
C GLY A 517 -20.04 -13.75 22.09
N CYS A 518 -20.72 -13.20 21.09
CA CYS A 518 -22.18 -13.27 20.91
C CYS A 518 -23.00 -12.85 22.15
N LEU A 519 -22.55 -11.81 22.88
CA LEU A 519 -23.19 -11.37 24.13
C LEU A 519 -24.43 -10.48 23.87
N ASP A 520 -24.41 -9.74 22.76
CA ASP A 520 -25.48 -8.82 22.37
C ASP A 520 -26.65 -9.56 21.69
N PRO A 521 -27.86 -8.97 21.63
CA PRO A 521 -28.97 -9.55 20.90
C PRO A 521 -28.63 -9.79 19.42
N PRO A 522 -29.16 -10.86 18.78
CA PRO A 522 -28.91 -11.13 17.37
C PRO A 522 -29.32 -9.97 16.46
N ILE A 523 -28.45 -9.63 15.53
CA ILE A 523 -28.64 -8.58 14.53
C ILE A 523 -29.21 -9.23 13.27
N GLU A 524 -30.35 -8.76 12.79
CA GLU A 524 -30.90 -9.22 11.50
C GLU A 524 -30.14 -8.55 10.34
N LEU A 525 -29.67 -9.36 9.40
CA LEU A 525 -28.94 -8.88 8.23
C LEU A 525 -29.87 -8.63 7.04
N SER A 526 -29.69 -7.48 6.39
CA SER A 526 -30.43 -7.07 5.19
C SER A 526 -29.50 -6.95 3.97
N SER A 527 -30.05 -6.56 2.82
CA SER A 527 -29.25 -6.18 1.65
C SER A 527 -28.42 -4.92 1.87
N SER A 528 -28.80 -4.07 2.82
CA SER A 528 -28.01 -2.91 3.23
C SER A 528 -26.89 -3.31 4.19
N SER A 529 -25.73 -2.69 4.04
CA SER A 529 -24.55 -2.96 4.89
C SER A 529 -24.82 -2.56 6.34
N THR A 530 -24.81 -3.57 7.21
CA THR A 530 -25.03 -3.42 8.65
C THR A 530 -23.68 -3.39 9.36
N LEU A 531 -23.42 -2.35 10.16
CA LEU A 531 -22.18 -2.21 10.94
C LEU A 531 -22.18 -3.22 12.10
N ILE A 532 -21.11 -3.99 12.21
CA ILE A 532 -20.85 -4.93 13.31
C ILE A 532 -19.50 -4.57 13.93
N PRO A 533 -19.43 -4.26 15.23
CA PRO A 533 -18.19 -3.86 15.86
C PRO A 533 -17.21 -5.04 15.92
N VAL A 534 -15.93 -4.78 15.60
CA VAL A 534 -14.87 -5.78 15.75
C VAL A 534 -14.43 -5.79 17.21
N LYS A 535 -14.65 -6.91 17.89
CA LYS A 535 -14.32 -7.13 19.30
C LYS A 535 -13.23 -8.18 19.46
N ARG A 536 -12.45 -8.08 20.55
CA ARG A 536 -11.48 -9.07 21.01
C ARG A 536 -12.00 -9.70 22.31
N THR A 537 -11.89 -11.02 22.40
CA THR A 537 -12.37 -11.81 23.53
C THR A 537 -11.23 -12.58 24.21
N VAL A 538 -11.43 -12.98 25.47
CA VAL A 538 -10.52 -13.88 26.22
C VAL A 538 -11.34 -15.01 26.85
N PRO A 539 -11.15 -16.29 26.47
CA PRO A 539 -10.33 -16.76 25.36
C PRO A 539 -10.81 -16.23 24.01
N ALA A 540 -9.96 -16.30 22.99
CA ALA A 540 -10.29 -15.81 21.65
C ALA A 540 -11.45 -16.62 21.04
N THR A 541 -12.38 -15.91 20.42
CA THR A 541 -13.52 -16.44 19.67
C THR A 541 -13.54 -15.81 18.28
N PRO A 542 -14.20 -16.44 17.30
CA PRO A 542 -14.53 -15.81 16.03
C PRO A 542 -15.11 -14.40 16.20
N ILE A 543 -14.80 -13.52 15.24
CA ILE A 543 -15.20 -12.10 15.28
C ILE A 543 -16.61 -11.86 14.71
N LEU A 544 -17.14 -12.81 13.96
CA LEU A 544 -18.49 -12.78 13.41
C LEU A 544 -19.07 -14.20 13.39
N TYR A 545 -20.34 -14.30 13.74
CA TYR A 545 -21.16 -15.49 13.52
C TYR A 545 -22.36 -15.11 12.65
N VAL A 546 -22.71 -15.92 11.66
CA VAL A 546 -23.89 -15.73 10.80
C VAL A 546 -24.70 -17.04 10.70
N THR A 547 -26.01 -16.98 10.94
CA THR A 547 -26.90 -18.15 10.89
C THR A 547 -28.26 -17.82 10.26
N ASP A 548 -28.94 -18.81 9.69
CA ASP A 548 -30.36 -18.72 9.29
C ASP A 548 -31.33 -19.12 10.41
N GLN A 549 -30.81 -19.44 11.61
CA GLN A 549 -31.60 -19.90 12.75
C GLN A 549 -31.44 -18.96 13.95
N ARG A 550 -32.46 -18.13 14.20
CA ARG A 550 -32.46 -17.21 15.33
C ARG A 550 -32.26 -17.92 16.69
N GLU A 551 -32.96 -19.03 16.90
CA GLU A 551 -32.80 -19.80 18.15
C GLU A 551 -31.38 -20.35 18.34
N HIS A 552 -30.68 -20.68 17.25
CA HIS A 552 -29.33 -21.23 17.32
C HIS A 552 -28.33 -20.18 17.82
N ILE A 553 -28.41 -18.94 17.33
CA ILE A 553 -27.54 -17.86 17.78
C ILE A 553 -27.86 -17.41 19.22
N GLU A 554 -29.13 -17.45 19.62
CA GLU A 554 -29.54 -17.21 21.02
C GLU A 554 -29.03 -18.32 21.95
N ARG A 555 -28.95 -19.58 21.50
CA ARG A 555 -28.32 -20.67 22.25
C ARG A 555 -26.80 -20.56 22.29
N LEU A 556 -26.15 -20.13 21.18
CA LEU A 556 -24.70 -19.93 21.11
C LEU A 556 -24.22 -18.97 22.20
N LYS A 557 -24.97 -17.88 22.44
CA LYS A 557 -24.72 -16.93 23.53
C LYS A 557 -24.58 -17.59 24.90
N MET A 558 -25.36 -18.64 25.18
CA MET A 558 -25.30 -19.36 26.46
C MET A 558 -24.17 -20.40 26.52
N SER A 559 -23.63 -20.78 25.36
CA SER A 559 -22.57 -21.80 25.25
C SER A 559 -21.16 -21.21 25.16
N ILE A 560 -21.03 -19.98 24.68
CA ILE A 560 -19.74 -19.29 24.53
C ILE A 560 -19.34 -18.68 25.88
N HIS A 561 -18.26 -19.21 26.46
CA HIS A 561 -17.74 -18.76 27.74
C HIS A 561 -16.57 -17.80 27.52
N VAL A 562 -16.82 -16.50 27.68
CA VAL A 562 -15.81 -15.44 27.59
C VAL A 562 -15.67 -14.75 28.94
N ARG A 563 -14.42 -14.53 29.36
CA ARG A 563 -14.08 -13.79 30.59
C ARG A 563 -14.10 -12.29 30.36
N GLU A 564 -13.58 -11.88 29.21
CA GLU A 564 -13.42 -10.47 28.84
C GLU A 564 -13.85 -10.28 27.39
N VAL A 565 -14.55 -9.19 27.13
CA VAL A 565 -14.93 -8.72 25.79
C VAL A 565 -14.64 -7.22 25.71
N ALA A 566 -13.83 -6.82 24.76
CA ALA A 566 -13.49 -5.42 24.53
C ALA A 566 -13.48 -5.12 23.02
N ASN A 567 -13.70 -3.86 22.65
CA ASN A 567 -13.50 -3.44 21.26
C ASN A 567 -12.04 -3.65 20.85
N ALA A 568 -11.81 -4.03 19.60
CA ALA A 568 -10.46 -4.19 19.08
C ALA A 568 -9.69 -2.86 19.18
N PRO A 569 -8.42 -2.89 19.62
CA PRO A 569 -7.60 -1.68 19.70
C PRO A 569 -7.30 -1.14 18.30
N ALA A 570 -6.94 0.13 18.24
CA ALA A 570 -6.39 0.71 17.01
C ALA A 570 -5.05 0.05 16.65
N HIS A 571 -4.81 -0.16 15.36
CA HIS A 571 -3.53 -0.63 14.85
C HIS A 571 -2.44 0.42 15.04
N GLU A 572 -1.21 -0.05 15.19
CA GLU A 572 -0.06 0.83 15.35
C GLU A 572 0.16 1.66 14.07
N HIS A 573 0.38 2.96 14.25
CA HIS A 573 0.47 3.92 13.14
C HIS A 573 1.53 3.52 12.10
N HIS A 574 2.66 2.95 12.54
CA HIS A 574 3.74 2.57 11.65
C HIS A 574 3.39 1.36 10.76
N ILE A 575 2.50 0.46 11.20
CA ILE A 575 2.00 -0.66 10.40
C ILE A 575 1.13 -0.10 9.27
N ILE A 576 0.16 0.75 9.62
CA ILE A 576 -0.71 1.41 8.63
C ILE A 576 0.11 2.25 7.65
N ALA A 577 1.09 3.02 8.14
CA ALA A 577 1.98 3.81 7.29
C ALA A 577 2.81 2.94 6.35
N LEU A 578 3.28 1.77 6.81
CA LEU A 578 4.01 0.82 5.98
C LEU A 578 3.15 0.31 4.82
N HIS A 579 1.89 -0.05 5.07
CA HIS A 579 0.99 -0.49 3.99
C HIS A 579 0.58 0.65 3.06
N LYS A 580 0.27 1.84 3.57
CA LYS A 580 -0.17 2.99 2.74
C LYS A 580 0.97 3.63 1.94
N HIS A 581 2.18 3.69 2.50
CA HIS A 581 3.29 4.48 1.95
C HIS A 581 4.57 3.67 1.67
N GLY A 582 4.64 2.40 2.04
CA GLY A 582 5.79 1.52 1.82
C GLY A 582 6.97 1.75 2.76
N HIS A 583 6.82 2.65 3.74
CA HIS A 583 7.85 2.92 4.73
C HIS A 583 7.22 3.36 6.06
N ARG A 584 7.93 3.08 7.15
CA ARG A 584 7.45 3.29 8.53
C ARG A 584 7.35 4.75 8.96
N LEU A 585 8.00 5.68 8.25
CA LEU A 585 8.12 7.10 8.64
C LEU A 585 6.94 7.98 8.17
N GLY A 586 5.93 7.40 7.51
CA GLY A 586 4.79 8.13 6.95
C GLY A 586 5.17 8.89 5.67
N GLY A 587 4.23 9.00 4.73
CA GLY A 587 4.39 9.35 3.30
C GLY A 587 5.15 10.62 2.87
N LEU A 588 5.89 11.28 3.76
CA LEU A 588 6.68 12.47 3.47
C LEU A 588 7.99 12.08 2.73
N PRO A 589 8.32 12.76 1.61
CA PRO A 589 9.51 12.45 0.83
C PRO A 589 10.80 12.51 1.67
N PRO A 590 11.84 11.72 1.37
CA PRO A 590 13.15 11.83 2.02
C PRO A 590 13.72 13.26 2.01
N ALA A 591 13.40 14.03 0.97
CA ALA A 591 13.75 15.45 0.86
C ALA A 591 13.15 16.33 1.97
N PHE A 592 11.95 16.01 2.48
CA PHE A 592 11.34 16.71 3.61
C PHE A 592 12.17 16.51 4.88
N TRP A 593 12.53 15.26 5.18
CA TRP A 593 13.34 14.94 6.35
C TRP A 593 14.76 15.51 6.24
N PHE A 594 15.33 15.51 5.03
CA PHE A 594 16.60 16.19 4.77
C PHE A 594 16.49 17.71 5.00
N SER A 595 15.44 18.35 4.49
CA SER A 595 15.15 19.78 4.70
C SER A 595 15.01 20.13 6.19
N LEU A 596 14.26 19.31 6.94
CA LEU A 596 14.10 19.46 8.39
C LEU A 596 15.44 19.33 9.11
N GLY A 597 16.28 18.36 8.73
CA GLY A 597 17.63 18.19 9.25
C GLY A 597 18.53 19.38 8.95
N VAL A 598 18.51 19.89 7.73
CA VAL A 598 19.27 21.10 7.33
C VAL A 598 18.81 22.32 8.13
N LEU A 599 17.49 22.52 8.30
CA LEU A 599 16.95 23.62 9.09
C LEU A 599 17.40 23.53 10.56
N LEU A 600 17.37 22.34 11.14
CA LEU A 600 17.85 22.07 12.50
C LEU A 600 19.34 22.42 12.64
N ILE A 601 20.17 22.01 11.68
CA ILE A 601 21.60 22.34 11.67
C ILE A 601 21.81 23.85 11.55
N LEU A 602 21.11 24.52 10.63
CA LEU A 602 21.20 25.97 10.45
C LEU A 602 20.78 26.74 11.71
N PHE A 603 19.72 26.29 12.38
CA PHE A 603 19.28 26.85 13.65
C PHE A 603 20.36 26.72 14.74
N HIS A 604 20.97 25.54 14.86
CA HIS A 604 22.04 25.32 15.84
C HIS A 604 23.30 26.14 15.51
N LEU A 605 23.68 26.26 14.24
CA LEU A 605 24.78 27.13 13.81
C LEU A 605 24.50 28.60 14.11
N PHE A 606 23.24 29.04 13.95
CA PHE A 606 22.82 30.39 14.32
C PHE A 606 22.88 30.61 15.84
N LEU A 607 22.42 29.64 16.63
CA LEU A 607 22.48 29.68 18.10
C LEU A 607 23.93 29.72 18.60
N ILE A 608 24.81 28.88 18.04
CA ILE A 608 26.26 28.91 18.32
C ILE A 608 26.85 30.27 17.96
N LYS A 609 26.45 30.86 16.82
CA LYS A 609 26.91 32.21 16.42
C LYS A 609 26.44 33.29 17.38
N LEU A 610 25.20 33.21 17.89
CA LEU A 610 24.69 34.13 18.91
C LEU A 610 25.49 34.03 20.20
N ILE A 611 25.69 32.81 20.72
CA ILE A 611 26.47 32.55 21.93
C ILE A 611 27.92 33.03 21.75
N TYR A 612 28.54 32.75 20.61
CA TYR A 612 29.90 33.21 20.30
C TYR A 612 30.00 34.75 20.24
N ASN A 613 28.99 35.42 19.67
CA ASN A 613 28.97 36.88 19.58
C ASN A 613 28.72 37.55 20.94
N GLU A 614 27.89 36.95 21.80
CA GLU A 614 27.68 37.43 23.18
C GLU A 614 28.97 37.27 23.99
N TYR A 615 29.58 36.08 23.93
CA TYR A 615 30.88 35.80 24.58
C TYR A 615 32.01 36.74 24.12
N LYS A 616 31.99 37.17 22.85
CA LYS A 616 32.99 38.11 22.31
C LYS A 616 32.64 39.59 22.57
N SER A 617 31.38 39.93 22.78
CA SER A 617 30.94 41.32 23.05
C SER A 617 31.36 41.80 24.43
N ASP A 618 31.60 40.89 25.39
CA ASP A 618 32.15 41.22 26.71
C ASP A 618 33.61 41.74 26.68
N ARG A 619 34.25 41.84 25.51
CA ARG A 619 35.60 42.41 25.35
C ARG A 619 35.68 43.72 24.57
N LYS A 620 34.57 44.39 24.23
CA LYS A 620 34.60 45.75 23.63
C LYS A 620 33.43 46.61 24.12
N PRO A 621 33.65 47.90 24.50
CA PRO A 621 32.57 48.78 24.93
C PRO A 621 31.58 49.05 23.78
N TYR A 622 30.29 48.84 24.07
CA TYR A 622 29.17 49.00 23.13
C TYR A 622 29.02 50.45 22.62
N PRO A 623 28.88 50.69 21.30
CA PRO A 623 28.36 51.95 20.79
C PRO A 623 26.82 51.93 20.68
N SER A 624 26.22 53.06 21.06
CA SER A 624 24.80 53.30 21.43
C SER A 624 23.73 53.28 20.32
N TRP A 625 23.96 52.64 19.17
CA TRP A 625 23.07 52.76 18.00
C TRP A 625 22.09 51.60 17.77
N ARG A 626 22.03 50.59 18.65
CA ARG A 626 21.26 49.35 18.40
C ARG A 626 19.81 49.31 18.93
N TYR A 627 19.31 50.37 19.55
CA TYR A 627 17.89 50.45 19.99
C TYR A 627 16.86 50.65 18.84
N LYS A 628 17.28 50.73 17.58
CA LYS A 628 16.36 50.87 16.42
C LYS A 628 16.13 49.61 15.59
N ILE A 629 16.86 48.52 15.83
CA ILE A 629 16.80 47.31 14.97
C ILE A 629 15.89 46.21 15.55
N ASN A 630 15.53 46.27 16.85
CA ASN A 630 14.60 45.31 17.45
C ASN A 630 13.12 45.73 17.38
N PHE A 631 12.79 46.90 16.82
CA PHE A 631 11.40 47.35 16.69
C PHE A 631 10.72 46.82 15.41
N ILE A 632 11.48 46.47 14.37
CA ILE A 632 10.96 45.98 13.08
C ILE A 632 10.77 44.45 13.07
N ALA A 633 11.51 43.72 13.91
CA ALA A 633 11.42 42.27 13.99
C ALA A 633 10.18 41.77 14.76
N LEU A 634 9.54 42.63 15.57
CA LEU A 634 8.30 42.34 16.29
C LEU A 634 7.04 42.62 15.44
N GLU A 635 7.06 43.62 14.55
CA GLU A 635 5.90 43.92 13.68
C GLU A 635 5.68 42.89 12.56
N ILE A 636 6.71 42.14 12.15
CA ILE A 636 6.58 41.07 11.13
C ILE A 636 5.96 39.79 11.73
N PHE A 637 6.15 39.57 13.03
CA PHE A 637 5.62 38.40 13.73
C PHE A 637 4.14 38.58 14.11
N ASP A 638 3.70 39.81 14.36
CA ASP A 638 2.28 40.15 14.59
C ASP A 638 1.45 40.23 13.29
N ALA A 639 2.09 40.38 12.12
CA ALA A 639 1.40 40.44 10.82
C ALA A 639 0.97 39.07 10.24
N LEU A 640 1.39 37.96 10.86
CA LEU A 640 1.07 36.59 10.42
C LEU A 640 0.00 35.90 11.27
N CYS A 641 -0.49 36.55 12.33
CA CYS A 641 -1.49 35.99 13.23
C CYS A 641 -2.70 36.92 13.40
N PHE A 642 -3.82 36.41 12.91
CA PHE A 642 -5.21 36.72 13.25
C PHE A 642 -6.01 37.73 12.41
N GLU A 643 -7.19 37.21 12.05
CA GLU A 643 -8.31 37.83 11.37
C GLU A 643 -8.77 39.14 12.03
N THR A 644 -9.15 40.07 11.17
CA THR A 644 -9.83 41.31 11.49
C THR A 644 -11.29 41.08 11.87
N SER A 645 -11.77 41.76 12.90
CA SER A 645 -13.02 42.51 12.78
C SER A 645 -12.81 43.98 13.16
N GLU A 646 -13.12 44.82 12.17
CA GLU A 646 -13.44 46.25 12.23
C GLU A 646 -14.48 46.55 13.34
N ALA A 647 -14.67 47.73 13.92
CA ALA A 647 -14.28 49.11 13.66
C ALA A 647 -14.61 49.92 14.93
N ALA A 648 -13.92 51.04 15.16
CA ALA A 648 -14.52 52.38 15.28
C ALA A 648 -13.55 53.35 15.98
N ASP A 649 -12.89 54.17 15.17
CA ASP A 649 -12.37 55.47 15.56
C ASP A 649 -13.54 56.40 15.90
N LYS A 650 -13.52 57.00 17.10
CA LYS A 650 -14.21 58.28 17.34
C LYS A 650 -13.50 59.08 18.44
N PHE A 651 -12.68 60.02 17.98
CA PHE A 651 -12.74 61.43 18.36
C PHE A 651 -12.72 61.81 19.85
N ILE A 652 -11.52 62.23 20.29
CA ILE A 652 -11.20 63.48 21.01
C ILE A 652 -11.98 63.87 22.28
N LEU A 653 -11.16 64.23 23.30
CA LEU A 653 -11.30 65.20 24.39
C LEU A 653 -11.62 64.68 25.80
N SER A 654 -10.78 65.19 26.71
CA SER A 654 -10.91 65.34 28.16
C SER A 654 -10.45 64.18 29.05
N GLY A 655 -9.58 64.51 30.01
CA GLY A 655 -9.29 63.65 31.17
C GLY A 655 -7.82 63.54 31.54
N GLN A 656 -7.22 64.64 31.99
CA GLN A 656 -5.98 64.60 32.76
C GLN A 656 -6.14 63.76 34.05
N LEU A 657 -4.98 63.26 34.53
CA LEU A 657 -4.63 62.88 35.92
C LEU A 657 -4.95 61.45 36.38
N SER A 658 -3.88 60.66 36.57
CA SER A 658 -3.41 60.32 37.93
C SER A 658 -2.26 59.29 37.87
N THR A 659 -1.06 59.76 38.18
CA THR A 659 0.07 58.93 38.62
C THR A 659 -0.29 58.21 39.91
N ASN A 660 -0.30 56.88 39.89
CA ASN A 660 -0.13 56.06 41.11
C ASN A 660 0.60 54.76 40.72
N ASN A 661 1.81 54.57 41.25
CA ASN A 661 2.47 53.27 41.27
C ASN A 661 1.65 52.34 42.19
N GLU A 662 0.62 51.68 41.66
CA GLU A 662 -0.13 50.68 42.42
C GLU A 662 0.83 49.55 42.85
N ASN A 663 0.95 49.31 44.15
CA ASN A 663 1.74 48.19 44.65
C ASN A 663 0.92 46.89 44.55
N LEU A 664 1.55 45.72 44.73
CA LEU A 664 0.87 44.42 44.54
C LEU A 664 -0.26 44.18 45.56
N TYR A 665 -0.20 44.83 46.73
CA TYR A 665 -1.27 44.78 47.73
C TYR A 665 -2.49 45.60 47.29
N ASP A 666 -2.26 46.77 46.69
CA ASP A 666 -3.30 47.64 46.14
C ASP A 666 -4.03 46.96 44.96
N ILE A 667 -3.29 46.22 44.13
CA ILE A 667 -3.87 45.47 42.99
C ILE A 667 -4.85 44.38 43.48
N LEU A 668 -4.54 43.70 44.59
CA LEU A 668 -5.43 42.73 45.22
C LEU A 668 -6.44 43.35 46.19
N GLY A 669 -6.35 44.65 46.48
CA GLY A 669 -7.24 45.35 47.41
C GLY A 669 -7.13 44.85 48.85
N VAL A 670 -5.95 44.39 49.27
CA VAL A 670 -5.71 43.83 50.62
C VAL A 670 -4.63 44.62 51.36
N SER A 671 -4.68 44.64 52.68
CA SER A 671 -3.64 45.30 53.49
C SER A 671 -2.28 44.58 53.39
N ARG A 672 -1.17 45.30 53.61
CA ARG A 672 0.18 44.71 53.70
C ARG A 672 0.30 43.66 54.81
N ASP A 673 -0.54 43.75 55.84
CA ASP A 673 -0.60 42.77 56.94
C ASP A 673 -1.59 41.63 56.67
N ALA A 674 -2.17 41.55 55.47
CA ALA A 674 -3.17 40.53 55.16
C ALA A 674 -2.58 39.11 55.27
N SER A 675 -3.35 38.24 55.92
CA SER A 675 -3.03 36.81 56.00
C SER A 675 -3.11 36.15 54.62
N LEU A 676 -2.42 35.03 54.41
CA LEU A 676 -2.48 34.25 53.16
C LEU A 676 -3.91 33.86 52.79
N LYS A 677 -4.77 33.62 53.80
CA LYS A 677 -6.19 33.29 53.59
C LYS A 677 -6.98 34.50 53.01
N GLN A 678 -6.67 35.71 53.46
CA GLN A 678 -7.28 36.94 52.92
C GLN A 678 -6.80 37.23 51.51
N ILE A 679 -5.49 37.07 51.24
CA ILE A 679 -4.90 37.23 49.90
C ILE A 679 -5.52 36.25 48.90
N LYS A 680 -5.66 34.98 49.28
CA LYS A 680 -6.29 33.96 48.42
C LYS A 680 -7.77 34.25 48.18
N ARG A 681 -8.50 34.74 49.18
CA ARG A 681 -9.91 35.10 49.02
C ARG A 681 -10.09 36.28 48.07
N ALA A 682 -9.31 37.34 48.25
CA ALA A 682 -9.35 38.51 47.37
C ALA A 682 -8.99 38.15 45.92
N PHE A 683 -7.99 37.29 45.72
CA PHE A 683 -7.64 36.78 44.39
C PHE A 683 -8.80 36.03 43.72
N VAL A 684 -9.50 35.15 44.45
CA VAL A 684 -10.63 34.39 43.89
C VAL A 684 -11.79 35.31 43.52
N ASP A 685 -12.12 36.28 44.37
CA ASP A 685 -13.22 37.22 44.13
C ASP A 685 -12.92 38.15 42.94
N LEU A 686 -11.70 38.65 42.84
CA LEU A 686 -11.24 39.47 41.71
C LEU A 686 -11.10 38.66 40.42
N SER A 687 -10.62 37.42 40.50
CA SER A 687 -10.46 36.54 39.33
C SER A 687 -11.81 36.22 38.70
N LYS A 688 -12.86 35.98 39.50
CA LYS A 688 -14.22 35.79 38.99
C LYS A 688 -14.77 37.06 38.35
N LYS A 689 -14.52 38.21 38.97
CA LYS A 689 -15.01 39.51 38.48
C LYS A 689 -14.37 39.92 37.15
N TYR A 690 -13.08 39.66 36.98
CA TYR A 690 -12.30 40.10 35.81
C TYR A 690 -11.92 38.97 34.85
N HIS A 691 -12.49 37.76 35.00
CA HIS A 691 -12.17 36.63 34.12
C HIS A 691 -12.51 36.96 32.65
N PRO A 692 -11.63 36.65 31.69
CA PRO A 692 -11.89 36.91 30.27
C PRO A 692 -13.11 36.17 29.72
N ASP A 693 -13.45 35.00 30.29
CA ASP A 693 -14.65 34.25 29.86
C ASP A 693 -15.96 34.92 30.29
N VAL A 694 -15.94 35.70 31.36
CA VAL A 694 -17.13 36.43 31.85
C VAL A 694 -17.23 37.81 31.20
N ASN A 695 -16.09 38.43 30.86
CA ASN A 695 -16.00 39.77 30.26
C ASN A 695 -15.39 39.73 28.85
N LYS A 696 -15.99 38.94 27.95
CA LYS A 696 -15.49 38.77 26.58
C LYS A 696 -15.50 40.10 25.82
N GLY A 697 -14.34 40.53 25.32
CA GLY A 697 -14.18 41.71 24.46
C GLY A 697 -13.69 42.98 25.15
N ASP A 698 -13.61 43.03 26.49
CA ASP A 698 -13.08 44.19 27.22
C ASP A 698 -11.58 44.03 27.52
N ARG A 699 -10.75 44.73 26.74
CA ARG A 699 -9.28 44.75 26.91
C ARG A 699 -8.84 45.28 28.28
N THR A 700 -9.65 46.11 28.95
CA THR A 700 -9.31 46.66 30.28
C THR A 700 -9.43 45.60 31.38
N CYS A 701 -10.46 44.75 31.32
CA CYS A 701 -10.63 43.60 32.20
C CYS A 701 -9.50 42.58 32.02
N SER A 702 -9.10 42.30 30.78
CA SER A 702 -7.99 41.40 30.48
C SER A 702 -6.66 41.90 31.07
N ASN A 703 -6.32 43.17 30.86
CA ASN A 703 -5.12 43.77 31.45
C ASN A 703 -5.15 43.81 32.98
N ARG A 704 -6.32 44.06 33.59
CA ARG A 704 -6.46 44.03 35.06
C ARG A 704 -6.32 42.62 35.61
N TYR A 705 -6.86 41.61 34.92
CA TYR A 705 -6.74 40.21 35.29
C TYR A 705 -5.28 39.74 35.32
N VAL A 706 -4.47 40.12 34.33
CA VAL A 706 -3.03 39.82 34.30
C VAL A 706 -2.32 40.37 35.55
N LYS A 707 -2.59 41.64 35.90
CA LYS A 707 -2.03 42.27 37.12
C LYS A 707 -2.46 41.55 38.41
N ILE A 708 -3.71 41.11 38.50
CA ILE A 708 -4.25 40.36 39.66
C ILE A 708 -3.52 39.01 39.81
N VAL A 709 -3.29 38.29 38.71
CA VAL A 709 -2.55 37.02 38.71
C VAL A 709 -1.10 37.22 39.12
N GLU A 710 -0.44 38.26 38.59
CA GLU A 710 0.93 38.61 38.94
C GLU A 710 1.05 38.93 40.44
N ALA A 711 0.17 39.80 40.97
CA ALA A 711 0.17 40.15 42.39
C ALA A 711 -0.04 38.94 43.30
N TYR A 712 -0.98 38.04 42.96
CA TYR A 712 -1.17 36.81 43.73
C TYR A 712 0.05 35.87 43.65
N SER A 713 0.71 35.77 42.49
CA SER A 713 1.87 34.89 42.32
C SER A 713 3.05 35.26 43.22
N VAL A 714 3.21 36.56 43.52
CA VAL A 714 4.25 37.09 44.42
C VAL A 714 3.78 37.03 45.89
N LEU A 715 2.55 37.49 46.18
CA LEU A 715 2.07 37.63 47.56
C LEU A 715 1.62 36.32 48.22
N SER A 716 1.29 35.29 47.43
CA SER A 716 0.86 33.98 47.95
C SER A 716 2.00 33.12 48.52
N LYS A 717 3.25 33.43 48.18
CA LYS A 717 4.44 32.69 48.64
C LYS A 717 5.20 33.50 49.69
N PRO A 718 5.48 32.95 50.90
CA PRO A 718 6.14 33.69 51.98
C PRO A 718 7.50 34.28 51.59
N GLU A 719 8.33 33.54 50.85
CA GLU A 719 9.66 34.00 50.44
C GLU A 719 9.61 35.13 49.40
N SER A 720 8.77 34.97 48.38
CA SER A 720 8.55 36.00 47.34
C SER A 720 7.94 37.27 47.92
N ARG A 721 6.98 37.14 48.85
CA ARG A 721 6.39 38.25 49.59
C ARG A 721 7.43 38.99 50.43
N ARG A 722 8.25 38.26 51.19
CA ARG A 722 9.32 38.87 52.03
C ARG A 722 10.33 39.65 51.18
N LYS A 723 10.71 39.11 50.01
CA LYS A 723 11.60 39.80 49.08
C LYS A 723 10.96 41.08 48.53
N TYR A 724 9.70 40.99 48.11
CA TYR A 724 8.93 42.14 47.65
C TYR A 724 8.78 43.23 48.73
N ASP A 725 8.47 42.86 49.96
CA ASP A 725 8.38 43.79 51.10
C ASP A 725 9.72 44.47 51.40
N SER A 726 10.83 43.74 51.27
CA SER A 726 12.18 44.30 51.43
C SER A 726 12.52 45.33 50.36
N GLU A 727 12.14 45.07 49.11
CA GLU A 727 12.34 46.00 47.99
C GLU A 727 11.44 47.24 48.11
N LEU A 728 10.18 47.05 48.53
CA LEU A 728 9.23 48.12 48.76
C LEU A 728 9.67 49.05 49.91
N ASN A 729 10.26 48.48 50.97
CA ASN A 729 10.83 49.26 52.07
C ASN A 729 12.10 50.02 51.64
N ALA A 730 12.97 49.44 50.80
CA ALA A 730 14.16 50.11 50.26
C ALA A 730 13.80 51.31 49.33
N GLN A 731 12.68 51.22 48.62
CA GLN A 731 12.17 52.33 47.79
C GLN A 731 11.57 53.48 48.62
N ASN A 732 10.95 53.19 49.77
CA ASN A 732 10.43 54.23 50.67
C ASN A 732 11.55 55.04 51.37
N TYR A 733 12.74 54.45 51.56
CA TYR A 733 13.91 55.16 52.14
C TYR A 733 14.65 56.08 51.16
N SER A 734 14.42 55.96 49.85
CA SER A 734 15.11 56.75 48.82
C SER A 734 14.31 57.96 48.31
N HIS A 735 13.07 58.15 48.79
CA HIS A 735 12.20 59.27 48.42
C HIS A 735 12.01 60.35 49.51
N GLU A 736 12.68 60.21 50.67
CA GLU A 736 12.57 61.17 51.81
C GLU A 736 13.87 61.95 52.10
N ASN A 737 14.79 62.06 51.14
CA ASN A 737 15.97 62.93 51.27
C ASN A 737 16.45 63.47 49.92
N SER A 738 15.71 64.45 49.38
CA SER A 738 16.22 65.38 48.38
C SER A 738 15.82 66.81 48.74
N GLU A 739 16.41 67.34 49.80
CA GLU A 739 16.68 68.77 49.97
C GLU A 739 17.94 68.89 50.85
N ARG A 740 19.06 69.35 50.26
CA ARG A 740 20.22 69.83 51.02
C ARG A 740 19.91 71.25 51.52
N PRO A 741 20.52 71.67 52.64
CA PRO A 741 21.62 72.61 52.45
C PRO A 741 22.90 72.23 53.21
N SER A 742 23.99 72.73 52.61
CA SER A 742 25.37 72.74 53.08
C SER A 742 25.50 73.19 54.55
N ASN A 743 26.32 72.52 55.37
CA ASN A 743 27.57 73.13 55.88
C ASN A 743 28.55 72.12 56.50
N LYS A 744 29.79 72.61 56.64
CA LYS A 744 31.11 72.01 56.88
C LYS A 744 31.34 71.32 58.24
N ASN A 745 32.51 70.66 58.28
CA ASN A 745 33.35 70.23 59.43
C ASN A 745 33.18 68.76 59.81
N TYR A 746 34.19 67.96 60.19
CA TYR A 746 35.66 67.98 60.17
C TYR A 746 36.09 66.58 60.72
N GLN A 747 37.20 66.02 60.21
CA GLN A 747 38.05 64.94 60.78
C GLN A 747 37.44 63.58 61.19
N SER A 748 37.79 62.48 60.49
CA SER A 748 38.94 61.57 60.71
C SER A 748 38.91 60.76 62.01
N SER A 749 38.87 59.42 61.91
CA SER A 749 39.96 58.53 62.36
C SER A 749 39.56 57.04 62.26
N TYR A 750 40.58 56.24 62.00
CA TYR A 750 40.67 54.78 61.85
C TYR A 750 40.23 53.97 63.08
N SER A 751 39.80 52.70 62.88
CA SER A 751 40.50 51.50 63.38
C SER A 751 39.74 50.17 63.12
N TYR A 752 40.42 49.24 62.43
CA TYR A 752 40.60 47.78 62.66
C TYR A 752 39.80 47.09 63.82
N SER A 753 39.41 45.80 63.85
CA SER A 753 39.78 44.60 63.08
C SER A 753 39.02 43.31 63.58
N TRP A 754 38.49 42.47 62.67
CA TRP A 754 38.63 40.98 62.50
C TRP A 754 37.88 40.04 63.51
N TYR A 755 37.34 38.84 63.24
CA TYR A 755 37.03 37.92 62.09
C TYR A 755 36.06 36.84 62.63
N SER A 756 35.06 36.34 61.86
CA SER A 756 34.75 34.89 61.74
C SER A 756 33.65 34.57 60.70
N TRP A 757 34.07 33.94 59.60
CA TRP A 757 33.44 32.97 58.68
C TRP A 757 31.92 32.68 58.64
N ASN A 758 31.31 32.82 57.46
CA ASN A 758 30.24 31.95 56.94
C ASN A 758 30.21 31.98 55.38
N PRO A 759 30.14 30.84 54.64
CA PRO A 759 30.20 30.80 53.19
C PRO A 759 28.81 30.65 52.55
N ASN A 760 28.34 31.68 51.84
CA ASN A 760 27.56 31.56 50.59
C ASN A 760 27.03 32.94 50.12
N LEU A 761 27.12 33.13 48.80
CA LEU A 761 26.62 34.23 47.96
C LEU A 761 27.40 35.56 47.89
N ASN A 762 27.90 35.83 46.67
CA ASN A 762 28.12 37.13 46.02
C ASN A 762 29.19 38.08 46.57
N SER A 763 30.47 37.68 46.37
CA SER A 763 31.62 38.59 46.32
C SER A 763 32.18 38.74 44.89
N PHE A 764 31.36 39.24 43.95
CA PHE A 764 31.87 39.72 42.65
C PHE A 764 31.63 41.22 42.40
N TYR A 765 30.85 41.89 43.26
CA TYR A 765 30.55 43.33 43.12
C TYR A 765 31.30 44.25 44.09
N TYR A 766 32.13 43.72 45.01
CA TYR A 766 32.83 44.55 46.00
C TYR A 766 34.35 44.71 45.79
N TYR A 767 34.97 43.98 44.85
CA TYR A 767 36.42 44.10 44.55
C TYR A 767 36.76 44.85 43.25
N ALA A 768 35.78 45.31 42.47
CA ALA A 768 36.03 46.02 41.20
C ALA A 768 36.04 47.56 41.31
N ARG A 769 35.97 48.14 42.53
CA ARG A 769 35.96 49.61 42.72
C ARG A 769 37.22 50.19 43.38
N HIS A 770 38.16 49.36 43.83
CA HIS A 770 39.45 49.83 44.36
C HIS A 770 40.62 48.95 43.91
N SER A 771 40.95 49.01 42.61
CA SER A 771 42.34 48.90 42.12
C SER A 771 42.41 49.26 40.64
N THR A 772 42.13 50.52 40.30
CA THR A 772 42.80 51.16 39.16
C THR A 772 43.93 51.97 39.74
N ASN A 773 45.02 51.30 40.06
CA ASN A 773 46.36 51.82 39.87
C ASN A 773 47.33 50.62 39.86
N GLN A 774 47.95 50.45 38.69
CA GLN A 774 49.13 49.63 38.38
C GLN A 774 48.91 48.23 37.75
N ALA A 775 49.40 48.17 36.49
CA ALA A 775 50.06 47.06 35.79
C ALA A 775 49.29 46.30 34.66
N LYS A 776 49.85 46.39 33.43
CA LYS A 776 49.66 45.52 32.23
C LYS A 776 50.55 44.24 32.36
N PRO A 777 50.57 43.30 31.39
CA PRO A 777 49.53 42.42 30.82
C PRO A 777 50.00 40.93 30.84
N ASN A 778 49.20 39.96 30.34
CA ASN A 778 49.71 38.73 29.67
C ASN A 778 48.57 37.99 28.93
N ASP A 779 48.64 37.96 27.59
CA ASP A 779 47.59 37.54 26.65
C ASP A 779 47.60 36.04 26.29
N ASP A 780 48.47 35.21 26.88
CA ASP A 780 48.70 33.84 26.38
C ASP A 780 47.76 32.77 26.96
N ALA A 781 47.16 32.99 28.14
CA ALA A 781 46.30 31.98 28.79
C ALA A 781 44.89 31.86 28.17
N ALA A 782 44.41 32.91 27.50
CA ALA A 782 43.07 32.92 26.89
C ALA A 782 43.02 32.20 25.54
N ASP A 783 44.13 32.15 24.79
CA ASP A 783 44.17 31.50 23.48
C ASP A 783 44.23 29.96 23.61
N VAL A 784 44.84 29.43 24.68
CA VAL A 784 44.88 27.99 24.97
C VAL A 784 43.48 27.46 25.28
N ASN A 785 42.69 28.16 26.10
CA ASN A 785 41.33 27.72 26.45
C ASN A 785 40.38 27.70 25.25
N VAL A 786 40.52 28.64 24.30
CA VAL A 786 39.71 28.66 23.07
C VAL A 786 40.12 27.53 22.11
N ARG A 787 41.42 27.21 22.02
CA ARG A 787 41.90 26.07 21.22
C ARG A 787 41.43 24.74 21.81
N VAL A 788 41.44 24.59 23.14
CA VAL A 788 40.94 23.40 23.84
C VAL A 788 39.43 23.26 23.65
N ILE A 789 38.64 24.32 23.78
CA ILE A 789 37.18 24.26 23.55
C ILE A 789 36.86 23.89 22.10
N ARG A 790 37.58 24.45 21.11
CA ARG A 790 37.42 24.05 19.70
C ARG A 790 37.80 22.59 19.48
N LEU A 791 38.90 22.13 20.08
CA LEU A 791 39.34 20.73 19.99
C LEU A 791 38.28 19.80 20.59
N VAL A 792 37.75 20.12 21.78
CA VAL A 792 36.70 19.33 22.44
C VAL A 792 35.42 19.32 21.60
N PHE A 793 35.00 20.46 21.05
CA PHE A 793 33.82 20.52 20.17
C PHE A 793 34.01 19.68 18.90
N PHE A 794 35.15 19.79 18.21
CA PHE A 794 35.45 18.96 17.05
C PHE A 794 35.57 17.48 17.40
N LEU A 795 36.16 17.13 18.55
CA LEU A 795 36.24 15.76 19.02
C LEU A 795 34.87 15.19 19.40
N THR A 796 33.96 16.00 19.95
CA THR A 796 32.58 15.56 20.25
C THR A 796 31.76 15.34 18.97
N ILE A 797 31.87 16.23 17.98
CA ILE A 797 31.22 16.03 16.67
C ILE A 797 31.82 14.83 15.95
N PHE A 798 33.15 14.71 15.95
CA PHE A 798 33.84 13.57 15.34
C PHE A 798 33.49 12.26 16.04
N SER A 799 33.35 12.26 17.37
CA SER A 799 32.86 11.13 18.15
C SER A 799 31.42 10.77 17.81
N PHE A 800 30.52 11.75 17.64
CA PHE A 800 29.15 11.50 17.18
C PHE A 800 29.09 10.94 15.76
N VAL A 801 29.92 11.46 14.86
CA VAL A 801 30.03 10.96 13.48
C VAL A 801 30.61 9.54 13.46
N LEU A 802 31.63 9.26 14.27
CA LEU A 802 32.17 7.92 14.44
C LEU A 802 31.17 6.97 15.08
N GLN A 803 30.41 7.39 16.10
CA GLN A 803 29.34 6.60 16.69
C GLN A 803 28.21 6.36 15.69
N PHE A 804 27.89 7.33 14.83
CA PHE A 804 26.90 7.17 13.78
C PHE A 804 27.37 6.22 12.68
N ILE A 805 28.63 6.36 12.24
CA ILE A 805 29.26 5.45 11.28
C ILE A 805 29.39 4.05 11.88
N GLN A 806 29.79 3.94 13.15
CA GLN A 806 29.89 2.66 13.86
C GLN A 806 28.51 2.04 14.09
N HIS A 807 27.49 2.83 14.40
CA HIS A 807 26.10 2.37 14.47
C HIS A 807 25.60 1.93 13.09
N HIS A 808 25.95 2.62 12.01
CA HIS A 808 25.61 2.22 10.65
C HIS A 808 26.36 0.96 10.20
N ILE A 809 27.64 0.83 10.52
CA ILE A 809 28.44 -0.37 10.24
C ILE A 809 27.95 -1.53 11.12
N GLN A 810 27.60 -1.29 12.37
CA GLN A 810 26.96 -2.28 13.25
C GLN A 810 25.57 -2.65 12.74
N ARG A 811 24.78 -1.72 12.20
CA ARG A 811 23.49 -1.99 11.58
C ARG A 811 23.65 -2.78 10.29
N LEU A 812 24.64 -2.49 9.45
CA LEU A 812 24.95 -3.28 8.25
C LEU A 812 25.47 -4.67 8.62
N LYS A 813 26.32 -4.78 9.65
CA LYS A 813 26.74 -6.07 10.21
C LYS A 813 25.58 -6.81 10.87
N HIS A 814 24.65 -6.11 11.52
CA HIS A 814 23.46 -6.71 12.15
C HIS A 814 22.44 -7.14 11.10
N ILE A 815 22.24 -6.39 10.01
CA ILE A 815 21.41 -6.81 8.87
C ILE A 815 22.02 -8.04 8.21
N ARG A 816 23.33 -8.02 7.92
CA ARG A 816 24.02 -9.19 7.34
C ARG A 816 24.04 -10.39 8.29
N ASN A 817 24.22 -10.15 9.59
CA ASN A 817 24.18 -11.22 10.59
C ASN A 817 22.75 -11.67 10.87
N MET A 818 21.72 -10.84 10.71
CA MET A 818 20.31 -11.22 10.80
C MET A 818 19.90 -12.02 9.57
N GLU A 819 20.36 -11.69 8.37
CA GLU A 819 20.17 -12.55 7.18
C GLU A 819 20.86 -13.91 7.38
N ILE A 820 22.08 -13.93 7.92
CA ILE A 820 22.80 -15.17 8.21
C ILE A 820 22.18 -15.92 9.40
N VAL A 821 21.69 -15.23 10.45
CA VAL A 821 21.07 -15.83 11.64
C VAL A 821 19.62 -16.24 11.38
N ASP A 822 18.86 -15.57 10.53
CA ASP A 822 17.53 -15.99 10.11
C ASP A 822 17.63 -17.21 9.19
N GLN A 823 18.64 -17.25 8.31
CA GLN A 823 18.93 -18.43 7.51
C GLN A 823 19.47 -19.58 8.37
N PHE A 824 20.37 -19.33 9.31
CA PHE A 824 20.90 -20.33 10.24
C PHE A 824 19.90 -20.76 11.31
N ASN A 825 19.00 -19.89 11.78
CA ASN A 825 17.92 -20.23 12.71
C ASN A 825 16.79 -20.98 12.01
N ALA A 826 16.46 -20.64 10.76
CA ALA A 826 15.56 -21.43 9.94
C ALA A 826 16.12 -22.85 9.72
N ASP A 827 17.42 -22.97 9.43
CA ASP A 827 18.10 -24.26 9.26
C ASP A 827 18.31 -25.00 10.61
N SER A 828 18.52 -24.29 11.71
CA SER A 828 18.72 -24.83 13.08
C SER A 828 17.41 -25.28 13.74
N GLU A 829 16.34 -24.49 13.67
CA GLU A 829 14.99 -24.92 14.10
C GLU A 829 14.51 -26.09 13.25
N PHE A 830 14.82 -26.10 11.95
CA PHE A 830 14.56 -27.24 11.08
C PHE A 830 15.34 -28.48 11.55
N TYR A 831 16.65 -28.37 11.76
CA TYR A 831 17.51 -29.48 12.21
C TYR A 831 17.09 -30.04 13.58
N GLN A 832 16.75 -29.17 14.55
CA GLN A 832 16.23 -29.56 15.87
C GLN A 832 14.84 -30.22 15.78
N ARG A 833 13.95 -29.75 14.89
CA ARG A 833 12.61 -30.36 14.65
C ARG A 833 12.69 -31.69 13.90
N THR A 834 13.63 -31.85 12.96
CA THR A 834 13.89 -33.16 12.32
C THR A 834 14.53 -34.15 13.28
N LEU A 835 15.46 -33.72 14.15
CA LEU A 835 16.06 -34.59 15.17
C LEU A 835 15.05 -35.04 16.23
N THR A 836 14.14 -34.16 16.66
CA THR A 836 13.04 -34.55 17.56
C THR A 836 11.98 -35.39 16.87
N ALA A 837 11.69 -35.16 15.59
CA ALA A 837 10.81 -36.03 14.80
C ALA A 837 11.43 -37.42 14.54
N GLU A 838 12.74 -37.51 14.30
CA GLU A 838 13.46 -38.77 14.11
C GLU A 838 13.65 -39.53 15.44
N GLN A 839 13.90 -38.82 16.55
CA GLN A 839 13.93 -39.41 17.90
C GLN A 839 12.53 -39.85 18.37
N ASN A 840 11.47 -39.12 17.99
CA ASN A 840 10.08 -39.53 18.24
C ASN A 840 9.67 -40.71 17.35
N MET A 841 10.11 -40.77 16.09
CA MET A 841 9.92 -41.96 15.24
C MET A 841 10.69 -43.18 15.77
N LYS A 842 11.94 -43.02 16.26
CA LYS A 842 12.69 -44.11 16.91
C LYS A 842 12.11 -44.56 18.25
N ARG A 843 11.38 -43.68 18.96
CA ARG A 843 10.61 -44.06 20.16
C ARG A 843 9.27 -44.73 19.85
N ILE A 844 8.65 -44.40 18.72
CA ILE A 844 7.36 -44.98 18.29
C ILE A 844 7.59 -46.32 17.56
N PHE A 845 8.72 -46.50 16.87
CA PHE A 845 9.02 -47.67 16.03
C PHE A 845 10.27 -48.46 16.48
N GLY A 846 10.74 -48.31 17.71
CA GLY A 846 11.90 -49.03 18.23
C GLY A 846 11.55 -50.31 18.99
N SER A 847 11.18 -51.38 18.29
CA SER A 847 11.69 -52.76 18.47
C SER A 847 10.84 -53.77 17.69
N GLU A 848 11.32 -54.17 16.50
CA GLU A 848 11.41 -55.59 16.10
C GLU A 848 12.32 -55.67 14.87
N GLU A 849 13.27 -56.60 14.93
CA GLU A 849 14.18 -57.02 13.86
C GLU A 849 13.44 -57.59 12.65
#